data_AF-A0A976P376-F1
#
_entry.id   AF-A0A976P376-F1
#
_cell.length_a   1.000
_cell.length_b   1.000
_cell.length_c   1.000
_cell.angle_alpha   90.00
_cell.angle_beta   90.00
_cell.angle_gamma   90.00
#
_symmetry.space_group_name_H-M   'P 1'
#
loop_
_entity.id
_entity.type
_entity.pdbx_description
1 polymer ?
#
loop_
_entity_poly.entity_id
_entity_poly.type
_entity_poly.pdbx_seq_one_letter_code
_entity_poly.pdbx_strand_id
1 'polypeptide(L)'
;MSHTAKTILVANRGEIAVRIIRTLSELGWRSVAVYAEDDALSLHALKADIAVPLSGSGASAYLDQAQMIAIARQHQCDGVHPGYGFLSENSDFARACEQAGLVFVGPDADTLALFGDKARARALAAECGVPVLQGMDHSVSLQQAEAFFAQLPAGSAMAIKAIAGGGGRGLRVVRDSAQLAAAYARCQSEAESAFGDGSVYVEQWAAAARHIEVQVLGDGSDCVHLYERECSLQRRHQKVIEMAPSCHLSPTLKHGLFEAALAMAQRVGYRGLGTFEFLVFEQAGDSRFVFIEANPRIQVEHTVTETILGLDLVALQLAVAFAAPLAELHVDGLSPSGFAVQARINLEALQADGEVKPAAGRITSWDVPGGHGVRVDSYVYSGYQTSPRYDSMVAKLIVHSARPDHSAALRKLSQALQEFRIGGLASNLSVLRNLACHPDVLNGAVDTGFIDAHMAELTQPEESLLPARDAGADESGPQWVLTDNSIAAPMQGSVVAISVECGRQVNKGEALLIMDAMKMEHVIEAPGTGYVESFLVADGDGVMEGQPLLVFQLSDQQGQSAQQDEVLDPDAIRPDLQECIDRHAYGLDENRPDAVARRHGKRQRTARENIADLCDDGSFVEYGPLVIAAQRRRRTLQDLMENTPGDGMVTGLGCINSELFGDDAARCVVMTYDYTVLAGTQGIQNHHKKDRMFELAERMQVPVVLFSEGGGGRPGDTDGLGSSAGLDCLAFLYFARLSALVPLVGIASGRNFAGNAALLGCCDVVIATRNANIGMGGPAMIEGGGLGVYRPEEVGPVSVQAGNGVVDIVVEDEQAATATAKRYLSYFQGDLSQWQAPDQRLLRTLIPENRLRVYSVRAVMDGLCDIDSVLELRSGFGKGMVTALARIEGRAVGVIANNPEYLAGAVDADGADKASRFMQLCDAFDIPLLFLCDTPGIMVGPEVEKTALVRHAARMFVTAASLTVPFFTVVLRKAYGLGAMTMAGGSMKAPLFTLSWPTGEFGAMGLEGAVKLGFRKELNAIADPLQRQARFEEMVAEMVERGKAVNNATFFEFDDVIDPAQTRHWIVAGLQSAPRPRARHGKKRPCVDTW
;
A
#
# COMPACT_ATOMS: atom_id res chain seq x y z
N MET A 1 28.61 23.37 44.02
CA MET A 1 28.24 24.40 43.02
C MET A 1 28.21 25.77 43.68
N SER A 2 28.95 26.75 43.14
CA SER A 2 28.89 28.15 43.54
C SER A 2 27.44 28.67 43.41
N HIS A 3 26.84 29.09 44.53
CA HIS A 3 25.44 29.51 44.67
C HIS A 3 25.15 30.90 44.06
N THR A 4 25.39 31.07 42.76
CA THR A 4 24.93 32.26 42.05
C THR A 4 23.65 31.90 41.30
N ALA A 5 22.51 32.37 41.79
CA ALA A 5 21.23 32.16 41.12
C ALA A 5 21.30 32.68 39.67
N LYS A 6 20.89 31.84 38.72
CA LYS A 6 20.89 32.15 37.28
C LYS A 6 19.50 32.49 36.80
N THR A 7 19.41 33.27 35.73
CA THR A 7 18.16 33.51 35.00
C THR A 7 18.24 32.85 33.63
N ILE A 8 17.32 31.93 33.33
CA ILE A 8 17.34 31.13 32.10
C ILE A 8 16.09 31.42 31.27
N LEU A 9 16.28 31.80 30.01
CA LEU A 9 15.22 31.84 29.00
C LEU A 9 14.91 30.42 28.55
N VAL A 10 13.66 29.98 28.73
CA VAL A 10 13.15 28.72 28.20
C VAL A 10 12.57 29.00 26.82
N ALA A 11 13.40 28.81 25.78
CA ALA A 11 13.03 29.08 24.39
C ALA A 11 12.27 27.89 23.77
N ASN A 12 11.21 27.46 24.43
CA ASN A 12 10.35 26.35 24.03
C ASN A 12 8.97 26.46 24.71
N ARG A 13 8.07 25.52 24.42
CA ARG A 13 6.72 25.44 24.97
C ARG A 13 6.32 24.02 25.37
N GLY A 14 5.09 23.85 25.82
CA GLY A 14 4.51 22.54 26.09
C GLY A 14 5.19 21.82 27.26
N GLU A 15 5.24 20.49 27.21
CA GLU A 15 5.68 19.68 28.37
C GLU A 15 7.16 19.94 28.72
N ILE A 16 8.03 20.07 27.71
CA ILE A 16 9.46 20.28 27.93
C ILE A 16 9.75 21.62 28.60
N ALA A 17 8.99 22.67 28.28
CA ALA A 17 9.12 23.95 28.96
C ALA A 17 8.73 23.81 30.44
N VAL A 18 7.63 23.10 30.75
CA VAL A 18 7.26 22.78 32.14
C VAL A 18 8.36 21.98 32.84
N ARG A 19 8.92 20.97 32.17
CA ARG A 19 10.01 20.12 32.67
C ARG A 19 11.25 20.94 33.03
N ILE A 20 11.65 21.87 32.17
CA ILE A 20 12.81 22.75 32.42
C ILE A 20 12.54 23.70 33.57
N ILE A 21 11.37 24.36 33.57
CA ILE A 21 10.97 25.31 34.62
C ILE A 21 10.95 24.63 36.00
N ARG A 22 10.49 23.38 36.09
CA ARG A 22 10.50 22.61 37.34
C ARG A 22 11.92 22.44 37.89
N THR A 23 12.88 22.02 37.07
CA THR A 23 14.28 21.91 37.51
C THR A 23 14.89 23.25 37.86
N LEU A 24 14.62 24.31 37.09
CA LEU A 24 15.09 25.65 37.44
C LEU A 24 14.58 26.07 38.82
N SER A 25 13.30 25.83 39.10
CA SER A 25 12.69 26.10 40.40
C SER A 25 13.35 25.29 41.52
N GLU A 26 13.64 24.00 41.31
CA GLU A 26 14.34 23.14 42.28
C GLU A 26 15.79 23.60 42.55
N LEU A 27 16.47 24.11 41.52
CA LEU A 27 17.81 24.70 41.64
C LEU A 27 17.80 26.11 42.26
N GLY A 28 16.62 26.71 42.45
CA GLY A 28 16.47 28.11 42.88
C GLY A 28 16.90 29.13 41.82
N TRP A 29 16.86 28.74 40.54
CA TRP A 29 17.16 29.59 39.39
C TRP A 29 15.87 30.19 38.83
N ARG A 30 15.98 31.40 38.29
CA ARG A 30 14.84 32.13 37.73
C ARG A 30 14.56 31.69 36.30
N SER A 31 13.29 31.46 36.00
CA SER A 31 12.81 31.05 34.68
C SER A 31 12.13 32.20 33.94
N VAL A 32 12.47 32.38 32.67
CA VAL A 32 11.78 33.27 31.73
C VAL A 32 11.18 32.41 30.64
N ALA A 33 9.86 32.23 30.63
CA ALA A 33 9.14 31.55 29.56
C ALA A 33 8.71 32.54 28.47
N VAL A 34 8.58 32.03 27.25
CA VAL A 34 8.00 32.75 26.12
C VAL A 34 6.76 32.01 25.63
N TYR A 35 5.74 32.75 25.18
CA TYR A 35 4.51 32.13 24.67
C TYR A 35 3.97 32.88 23.46
N ALA A 36 3.47 32.15 22.46
CA ALA A 36 2.70 32.74 21.37
C ALA A 36 1.28 33.12 21.85
N GLU A 37 0.57 33.96 21.09
CA GLU A 37 -0.78 34.41 21.47
C GLU A 37 -1.75 33.25 21.74
N ASP A 38 -1.68 32.18 20.93
CA ASP A 38 -2.51 30.98 21.05
C ASP A 38 -1.99 29.96 22.07
N ASP A 39 -0.88 30.26 22.78
CA ASP A 39 -0.30 29.40 23.81
C ASP A 39 -0.22 30.06 25.21
N ALA A 40 -0.83 31.24 25.37
CA ALA A 40 -0.77 32.04 26.60
C ALA A 40 -1.29 31.31 27.86
N LEU A 41 -2.23 30.38 27.71
CA LEU A 41 -2.81 29.60 28.80
C LEU A 41 -2.09 28.27 29.07
N SER A 42 -1.02 27.98 28.35
CA SER A 42 -0.24 26.76 28.55
C SER A 42 0.45 26.76 29.91
N LEU A 43 0.52 25.59 30.54
CA LEU A 43 0.99 25.48 31.92
C LEU A 43 2.42 26.00 32.13
N HIS A 44 3.27 26.00 31.10
CA HIS A 44 4.62 26.55 31.20
C HIS A 44 4.63 28.07 31.43
N ALA A 45 3.78 28.82 30.73
CA ALA A 45 3.63 30.25 30.91
C ALA A 45 3.08 30.59 32.32
N LEU A 46 2.21 29.73 32.86
CA LEU A 46 1.66 29.88 34.21
C LEU A 46 2.63 29.48 35.33
N LYS A 47 3.67 28.68 35.04
CA LYS A 47 4.63 28.16 36.03
C LYS A 47 5.94 28.93 36.09
N ALA A 48 6.28 29.68 35.05
CA ALA A 48 7.53 30.44 35.01
C ALA A 48 7.50 31.66 35.95
N ASP A 49 8.67 32.13 36.38
CA ASP A 49 8.79 33.35 37.19
C ASP A 49 8.49 34.61 36.37
N ILE A 50 8.79 34.57 35.07
CA ILE A 50 8.44 35.60 34.09
C ILE A 50 7.89 34.88 32.85
N ALA A 51 6.78 35.36 32.30
CA ALA A 51 6.24 34.90 31.03
C ALA A 51 6.12 36.09 30.06
N VAL A 52 6.72 35.99 28.89
CA VAL A 52 6.80 37.07 27.89
C VAL A 52 6.06 36.65 26.61
N PRO A 53 5.12 37.47 26.08
CA PRO A 53 4.45 37.15 24.84
C PRO A 53 5.40 37.31 23.65
N LEU A 54 5.29 36.39 22.69
CA LEU A 54 5.92 36.46 21.38
C LEU A 54 4.99 37.14 20.38
N SER A 55 5.58 37.82 19.39
CA SER A 55 4.86 38.36 18.25
C SER A 55 4.55 37.23 17.26
N GLY A 56 3.25 36.96 17.03
CA GLY A 56 2.76 35.91 16.15
C GLY A 56 2.06 34.76 16.88
N SER A 57 1.55 33.80 16.11
CA SER A 57 0.83 32.60 16.60
C SER A 57 1.43 31.32 16.04
N GLY A 58 1.18 30.19 16.70
CA GLY A 58 1.63 28.86 16.29
C GLY A 58 3.14 28.62 16.44
N ALA A 59 3.63 27.56 15.78
CA ALA A 59 5.02 27.11 15.89
C ALA A 59 6.06 28.13 15.38
N SER A 60 5.73 28.94 14.38
CA SER A 60 6.67 29.91 13.78
C SER A 60 7.13 30.99 14.75
N ALA A 61 6.30 31.36 15.74
CA ALA A 61 6.67 32.35 16.76
C ALA A 61 7.89 31.89 17.58
N TYR A 62 8.03 30.59 17.82
CA TYR A 62 9.14 30.01 18.58
C TYR A 62 10.42 29.82 17.76
N LEU A 63 10.40 30.11 16.45
CA LEU A 63 11.56 30.03 15.55
C LEU A 63 12.26 31.38 15.34
N ASP A 64 11.69 32.47 15.86
CA ASP A 64 12.25 33.82 15.69
C ASP A 64 13.46 34.05 16.63
N GLN A 65 14.64 33.73 16.11
CA GLN A 65 15.93 33.85 16.81
C GLN A 65 16.19 35.27 17.33
N ALA A 66 15.89 36.29 16.51
CA ALA A 66 16.17 37.68 16.85
C ALA A 66 15.32 38.13 18.04
N GLN A 67 14.05 37.71 18.05
CA GLN A 67 13.14 37.99 19.15
C GLN A 67 13.55 37.27 20.43
N MET A 68 13.96 36.00 20.36
CA MET A 68 14.45 35.26 21.53
C MET A 68 15.67 35.93 22.17
N ILE A 69 16.64 36.38 21.37
CA ILE A 69 17.83 37.08 21.87
C ILE A 69 17.47 38.45 22.46
N ALA A 70 16.54 39.17 21.85
CA ALA A 70 16.06 40.44 22.37
C ALA A 70 15.40 40.27 23.75
N ILE A 71 14.54 39.26 23.91
CA ILE A 71 13.88 38.93 25.18
C ILE A 71 14.91 38.51 26.23
N ALA A 72 15.84 37.61 25.88
CA ALA A 72 16.91 37.19 26.79
C ALA A 72 17.72 38.37 27.32
N ARG A 73 18.09 39.32 26.45
CA ARG A 73 18.82 40.54 26.83
C ARG A 73 17.98 41.48 27.68
N GLN A 74 16.71 41.70 27.31
CA GLN A 74 15.79 42.56 28.06
C GLN A 74 15.61 42.05 29.51
N HIS A 75 15.54 40.73 29.70
CA HIS A 75 15.37 40.10 31.00
C HIS A 75 16.68 39.69 31.68
N GLN A 76 17.83 40.09 31.14
CA GLN A 76 19.16 39.82 31.70
C GLN A 76 19.39 38.32 31.99
N CYS A 77 18.98 37.47 31.05
CA CYS A 77 19.20 36.03 31.17
C CYS A 77 20.70 35.72 31.13
N ASP A 78 21.15 34.77 31.95
CA ASP A 78 22.50 34.19 31.89
C ASP A 78 22.62 33.19 30.73
N GLY A 79 21.51 32.55 30.35
CA GLY A 79 21.50 31.54 29.30
C GLY A 79 20.12 31.26 28.72
N VAL A 80 20.11 30.44 27.67
CA VAL A 80 18.93 30.04 26.93
C VAL A 80 18.87 28.51 26.88
N HIS A 81 17.79 27.93 27.39
CA HIS A 81 17.50 26.51 27.28
C HIS A 81 16.50 26.28 26.14
N PRO A 82 16.91 25.69 25.02
CA PRO A 82 16.05 25.52 23.85
C PRO A 82 15.19 24.25 23.93
N GLY A 83 15.45 23.34 24.86
CA GLY A 83 14.68 22.10 25.02
C GLY A 83 14.93 21.15 23.84
N TYR A 84 13.85 20.67 23.22
CA TYR A 84 13.90 19.87 22.00
C TYR A 84 12.99 20.46 20.91
N GLY A 85 13.33 20.24 19.64
CA GLY A 85 12.65 20.90 18.53
C GLY A 85 12.91 22.41 18.48
N PHE A 86 12.23 23.11 17.59
CA PHE A 86 12.45 24.55 17.35
C PHE A 86 13.93 24.87 17.10
N LEU A 87 14.55 25.66 17.99
CA LEU A 87 15.91 26.16 17.87
C LEU A 87 16.96 25.28 18.58
N SER A 88 16.56 24.11 19.12
CA SER A 88 17.46 23.25 19.92
C SER A 88 18.65 22.68 19.17
N GLU A 89 18.54 22.54 17.85
CA GLU A 89 19.61 22.01 16.99
C GLU A 89 20.14 23.08 16.03
N ASN A 90 19.74 24.35 16.22
CA ASN A 90 20.10 25.43 15.31
C ASN A 90 21.47 26.03 15.69
N SER A 91 22.51 25.71 14.92
CA SER A 91 23.87 26.20 15.16
C SER A 91 23.99 27.72 15.09
N ASP A 92 23.21 28.38 14.23
CA ASP A 92 23.24 29.83 14.08
C ASP A 92 22.64 30.52 15.30
N PHE A 93 21.59 29.94 15.89
CA PHE A 93 21.02 30.42 17.13
C PHE A 93 21.99 30.27 18.30
N ALA A 94 22.66 29.12 18.43
CA ALA A 94 23.69 28.93 19.46
C ALA A 94 24.83 29.94 19.31
N ARG A 95 25.31 30.18 18.09
CA ARG A 95 26.33 31.20 17.79
C ARG A 95 25.84 32.61 18.11
N ALA A 96 24.57 32.90 17.83
CA ALA A 96 23.97 34.20 18.14
C ALA A 96 23.77 34.40 19.65
N CYS A 97 23.48 33.34 20.42
CA CYS A 97 23.52 33.37 21.88
C CYS A 97 24.92 33.69 22.40
N GLU A 98 25.96 33.02 21.90
CA GLU A 98 27.36 33.28 22.29
C GLU A 98 27.77 34.73 21.97
N GLN A 99 27.46 35.22 20.77
CA GLN A 99 27.69 36.63 20.39
C GLN A 99 26.90 37.61 21.25
N ALA A 100 25.77 37.17 21.82
CA ALA A 100 24.97 37.95 22.74
C ALA A 100 25.43 37.89 24.19
N GLY A 101 26.46 37.09 24.52
CA GLY A 101 26.94 36.85 25.87
C GLY A 101 26.04 35.93 26.69
N LEU A 102 25.20 35.13 26.03
CA LEU A 102 24.27 34.18 26.64
C LEU A 102 24.84 32.76 26.55
N VAL A 103 24.73 31.98 27.63
CA VAL A 103 25.06 30.55 27.60
C VAL A 103 23.95 29.78 26.89
N PHE A 104 24.27 29.16 25.75
CA PHE A 104 23.38 28.19 25.12
C PHE A 104 23.44 26.87 25.90
N VAL A 105 22.30 26.39 26.42
CA VAL A 105 22.24 25.15 27.20
C VAL A 105 22.17 23.93 26.27
N GLY A 106 23.33 23.58 25.74
CA GLY A 106 23.57 22.48 24.81
C GLY A 106 25.02 22.49 24.32
N PRO A 107 25.34 21.70 23.30
CA PRO A 107 26.66 21.74 22.66
C PRO A 107 26.94 23.08 21.99
N ASP A 108 28.23 23.36 21.74
CA ASP A 108 28.62 24.56 21.00
C ASP A 108 28.14 24.52 19.54
N ALA A 109 28.14 25.70 18.90
CA ALA A 109 27.65 25.87 17.54
C ALA A 109 28.35 24.97 16.51
N ASP A 110 29.63 24.65 16.70
CA ASP A 110 30.39 23.81 15.79
C ASP A 110 30.02 22.33 15.94
N THR A 111 29.79 21.88 17.18
CA THR A 111 29.27 20.54 17.49
C THR A 111 27.83 20.38 16.97
N LEU A 112 26.98 21.41 17.13
CA LEU A 112 25.64 21.42 16.54
C LEU A 112 25.69 21.36 15.01
N ALA A 113 26.57 22.14 14.37
CA ALA A 113 26.74 22.11 12.92
C ALA A 113 27.34 20.78 12.42
N LEU A 114 28.11 20.09 13.25
CA LEU A 114 28.66 18.77 12.94
C LEU A 114 27.58 17.69 12.98
N PHE A 115 26.81 17.61 14.06
CA PHE A 115 25.77 16.58 14.21
C PHE A 115 24.46 16.92 13.51
N GLY A 116 24.20 18.19 13.20
CA GLY A 116 23.10 18.62 12.33
C GLY A 116 23.34 18.29 10.84
N ASP A 117 24.56 17.89 10.47
CA ASP A 117 24.90 17.39 9.15
C ASP A 117 25.14 15.87 9.22
N LYS A 118 24.19 15.10 8.68
CA LYS A 118 24.24 13.63 8.68
C LYS A 118 25.51 13.06 8.04
N ALA A 119 26.02 13.69 6.98
CA ALA A 119 27.21 13.21 6.30
C ALA A 119 28.45 13.39 7.17
N ARG A 120 28.56 14.55 7.84
CA ARG A 120 29.67 14.82 8.76
C ARG A 120 29.61 13.93 10.02
N ALA A 121 28.41 13.69 10.56
CA ALA A 121 28.21 12.79 11.70
C ALA A 121 28.62 11.35 11.37
N ARG A 122 28.27 10.84 10.17
CA ARG A 122 28.68 9.51 9.71
C ARG A 122 30.18 9.41 9.41
N ALA A 123 30.77 10.46 8.84
CA ALA A 123 32.22 10.52 8.63
C ALA A 123 32.97 10.45 9.96
N LEU A 124 32.52 11.18 10.98
CA LEU A 124 33.05 11.09 12.35
C LEU A 124 32.93 9.67 12.91
N ALA A 125 31.76 9.02 12.78
CA ALA A 125 31.56 7.65 13.23
C ALA A 125 32.60 6.70 12.60
N ALA A 126 32.81 6.80 11.29
CA ALA A 126 33.80 6.01 10.57
C ALA A 126 35.25 6.30 11.02
N GLU A 127 35.61 7.56 11.26
CA GLU A 127 36.91 7.96 11.83
C GLU A 127 37.14 7.36 13.22
N CYS A 128 36.10 7.25 14.03
CA CYS A 128 36.13 6.64 15.36
C CYS A 128 36.06 5.10 15.33
N GLY A 129 35.99 4.47 14.15
CA GLY A 129 35.84 3.03 14.02
C GLY A 129 34.46 2.49 14.41
N VAL A 130 33.46 3.36 14.51
CA VAL A 130 32.07 2.99 14.80
C VAL A 130 31.40 2.50 13.51
N PRO A 131 30.75 1.31 13.51
CA PRO A 131 30.07 0.80 12.33
C PRO A 131 28.97 1.75 11.87
N VAL A 132 28.93 2.05 10.57
CA VAL A 132 27.83 2.75 9.90
C VAL A 132 27.25 1.85 8.82
N LEU A 133 26.00 2.06 8.44
CA LEU A 133 25.45 1.43 7.25
C LEU A 133 26.31 1.80 6.04
N GLN A 134 26.47 0.86 5.10
CA GLN A 134 27.07 1.21 3.82
C GLN A 134 26.17 2.25 3.16
N GLY A 135 26.75 3.29 2.56
CA GLY A 135 25.97 4.33 1.90
C GLY A 135 26.84 5.38 1.25
N MET A 136 26.20 6.24 0.46
CA MET A 136 26.80 7.41 -0.15
C MET A 136 26.15 8.65 0.43
N ASP A 137 26.89 9.39 1.27
CA ASP A 137 26.37 10.53 2.05
C ASP A 137 26.39 11.86 1.29
N HIS A 138 26.14 11.81 -0.01
CA HIS A 138 26.06 12.97 -0.90
C HIS A 138 24.94 12.74 -1.89
N SER A 139 24.55 13.79 -2.63
CA SER A 139 23.55 13.63 -3.69
C SER A 139 24.07 12.64 -4.71
N VAL A 140 23.37 11.52 -4.87
CA VAL A 140 23.70 10.48 -5.84
C VAL A 140 22.75 10.58 -7.02
N SER A 141 23.24 10.35 -8.23
CA SER A 141 22.39 10.10 -9.40
C SER A 141 21.76 8.70 -9.32
N LEU A 142 20.71 8.47 -10.10
CA LEU A 142 20.12 7.13 -10.25
C LEU A 142 21.17 6.06 -10.60
N GLN A 143 22.09 6.38 -11.50
CA GLN A 143 23.13 5.45 -11.95
C GLN A 143 24.11 5.09 -10.82
N GLN A 144 24.42 6.04 -9.94
CA GLN A 144 25.21 5.79 -8.73
C GLN A 144 24.43 4.94 -7.72
N ALA A 145 23.13 5.19 -7.55
CA ALA A 145 22.27 4.38 -6.69
C ALA A 145 22.15 2.92 -7.19
N GLU A 146 22.03 2.70 -8.50
CA GLU A 146 22.06 1.36 -9.13
C GLU A 146 23.39 0.65 -8.91
N ALA A 147 24.50 1.36 -9.11
CA ALA A 147 25.84 0.82 -8.86
C ALA A 147 26.04 0.44 -7.39
N PHE A 148 25.52 1.25 -6.45
CA PHE A 148 25.55 0.95 -5.02
C PHE A 148 24.74 -0.30 -4.68
N PHE A 149 23.51 -0.39 -5.19
CA PHE A 149 22.63 -1.52 -4.92
C PHE A 149 23.23 -2.84 -5.43
N ALA A 150 23.89 -2.83 -6.60
CA ALA A 150 24.59 -3.99 -7.14
C ALA A 150 25.84 -4.41 -6.32
N GLN A 151 26.40 -3.52 -5.51
CA GLN A 151 27.54 -3.80 -4.61
C GLN A 151 27.10 -4.37 -3.26
N LEU A 152 25.83 -4.23 -2.88
CA LEU A 152 25.32 -4.77 -1.62
C LEU A 152 25.30 -6.31 -1.64
N PRO A 153 25.50 -6.99 -0.49
CA PRO A 153 25.41 -8.44 -0.40
C PRO A 153 24.04 -8.95 -0.87
N ALA A 154 24.02 -10.10 -1.57
CA ALA A 154 22.78 -10.70 -2.08
C ALA A 154 21.72 -10.87 -0.97
N GLY A 155 20.50 -10.37 -1.22
CA GLY A 155 19.40 -10.36 -0.25
C GLY A 155 19.33 -9.10 0.64
N SER A 156 20.29 -8.18 0.52
CA SER A 156 20.24 -6.88 1.19
C SER A 156 19.26 -5.94 0.50
N ALA A 157 18.75 -4.96 1.25
CA ALA A 157 17.93 -3.88 0.74
C ALA A 157 18.69 -2.54 0.87
N MET A 158 18.20 -1.51 0.20
CA MET A 158 18.73 -0.14 0.21
C MET A 158 17.61 0.84 0.57
N ALA A 159 17.91 1.85 1.36
CA ALA A 159 17.05 3.01 1.55
C ALA A 159 17.54 4.17 0.69
N ILE A 160 16.61 4.84 0.01
CA ILE A 160 16.82 6.13 -0.63
C ILE A 160 16.22 7.17 0.30
N LYS A 161 16.99 8.20 0.64
CA LYS A 161 16.60 9.22 1.61
C LYS A 161 16.84 10.62 1.05
N ALA A 162 15.95 11.56 1.33
CA ALA A 162 16.13 12.98 1.04
C ALA A 162 17.29 13.55 1.87
N ILE A 163 18.15 14.37 1.26
CA ILE A 163 19.26 15.03 1.97
C ILE A 163 18.72 16.08 2.94
N ALA A 164 17.78 16.91 2.50
CA ALA A 164 17.13 17.94 3.30
C ALA A 164 16.00 17.41 4.22
N GLY A 165 15.78 16.09 4.27
CA GLY A 165 14.61 15.49 4.94
C GLY A 165 14.82 15.09 6.41
N GLY A 166 13.81 15.37 7.24
CA GLY A 166 13.67 14.92 8.62
C GLY A 166 12.30 14.27 8.89
N GLY A 167 12.20 13.43 9.92
CA GLY A 167 10.91 12.87 10.39
C GLY A 167 10.26 11.82 9.47
N GLY A 168 11.04 11.03 8.73
CA GLY A 168 10.53 9.89 7.94
C GLY A 168 9.88 10.24 6.59
N ARG A 169 9.81 11.53 6.23
CA ARG A 169 9.34 12.00 4.91
C ARG A 169 10.49 12.01 3.91
N GLY A 170 10.24 11.55 2.68
CA GLY A 170 11.30 11.36 1.68
C GLY A 170 12.24 10.19 1.98
N LEU A 171 11.70 9.05 2.44
CA LEU A 171 12.42 7.78 2.57
C LEU A 171 11.74 6.69 1.72
N ARG A 172 12.52 5.90 0.98
CA ARG A 172 12.02 4.75 0.21
C ARG A 172 12.93 3.54 0.34
N VAL A 173 12.37 2.40 0.71
CA VAL A 173 13.10 1.13 0.79
C VAL A 173 13.00 0.40 -0.55
N VAL A 174 14.15 -0.04 -1.04
CA VAL A 174 14.36 -0.78 -2.29
C VAL A 174 14.93 -2.14 -1.92
N ARG A 175 14.17 -3.21 -2.16
CA ARG A 175 14.62 -4.60 -1.92
C ARG A 175 15.01 -5.31 -3.21
N ASP A 176 14.63 -4.74 -4.35
CA ASP A 176 14.84 -5.26 -5.68
C ASP A 176 15.36 -4.13 -6.57
N SER A 177 16.42 -4.40 -7.34
CA SER A 177 17.03 -3.41 -8.24
C SER A 177 16.00 -2.87 -9.24
N ALA A 178 15.00 -3.66 -9.62
CA ALA A 178 13.92 -3.25 -10.51
C ALA A 178 13.05 -2.10 -9.92
N GLN A 179 13.00 -1.95 -8.60
CA GLN A 179 12.22 -0.93 -7.91
C GLN A 179 13.01 0.37 -7.69
N LEU A 180 14.33 0.34 -7.94
CA LEU A 180 15.25 1.40 -7.55
C LEU A 180 14.95 2.73 -8.25
N ALA A 181 14.76 2.71 -9.58
CA ALA A 181 14.46 3.91 -10.35
C ALA A 181 13.15 4.58 -9.92
N ALA A 182 12.09 3.79 -9.69
CA ALA A 182 10.79 4.29 -9.26
C ALA A 182 10.79 4.77 -7.80
N ALA A 183 11.57 4.13 -6.93
CA ALA A 183 11.77 4.57 -5.56
C ALA A 183 12.59 5.88 -5.51
N TYR A 184 13.63 5.98 -6.35
CA TYR A 184 14.49 7.15 -6.45
C TYR A 184 13.68 8.39 -6.88
N ALA A 185 12.93 8.28 -7.99
CA ALA A 185 12.13 9.38 -8.51
C ALA A 185 11.04 9.85 -7.54
N ARG A 186 10.37 8.91 -6.85
CA ARG A 186 9.37 9.25 -5.83
C ARG A 186 9.99 9.91 -4.60
N CYS A 187 11.15 9.42 -4.15
CA CYS A 187 11.88 10.01 -3.04
C CYS A 187 12.32 11.45 -3.37
N GLN A 188 12.86 11.65 -4.59
CA GLN A 188 13.27 12.96 -5.10
C GLN A 188 12.08 13.92 -5.27
N SER A 189 10.96 13.47 -5.86
CA SER A 189 9.77 14.32 -6.04
C SER A 189 9.13 14.69 -4.70
N GLU A 190 9.08 13.76 -3.75
CA GLU A 190 8.61 14.07 -2.40
C GLU A 190 9.55 15.04 -1.69
N ALA A 191 10.87 14.89 -1.85
CA ALA A 191 11.85 15.78 -1.28
C ALA A 191 11.75 17.21 -1.87
N GLU A 192 11.60 17.33 -3.18
CA GLU A 192 11.39 18.61 -3.87
C GLU A 192 10.09 19.29 -3.41
N SER A 193 8.99 18.53 -3.33
CA SER A 193 7.69 19.08 -2.91
C SER A 193 7.64 19.44 -1.42
N ALA A 194 8.35 18.72 -0.56
CA ALA A 194 8.28 18.90 0.89
C ALA A 194 9.36 19.87 1.42
N PHE A 195 10.53 19.90 0.79
CA PHE A 195 11.71 20.62 1.29
C PHE A 195 12.31 21.60 0.27
N GLY A 196 11.79 21.64 -0.97
CA GLY A 196 12.34 22.49 -2.04
C GLY A 196 13.71 22.05 -2.56
N ASP A 197 14.13 20.83 -2.21
CA ASP A 197 15.40 20.21 -2.62
C ASP A 197 15.21 18.72 -2.91
N GLY A 198 15.23 18.35 -4.18
CA GLY A 198 15.12 16.98 -4.69
C GLY A 198 16.39 16.13 -4.57
N SER A 199 17.42 16.62 -3.88
CA SER A 199 18.67 15.87 -3.68
C SER A 199 18.42 14.68 -2.74
N VAL A 200 18.84 13.49 -3.18
CA VAL A 200 18.69 12.23 -2.43
C VAL A 200 20.02 11.51 -2.30
N TYR A 201 20.16 10.77 -1.20
CA TYR A 201 21.30 9.92 -0.90
C TYR A 201 20.84 8.48 -0.67
N VAL A 202 21.75 7.50 -0.72
CA VAL A 202 21.41 6.08 -0.55
C VAL A 202 22.23 5.42 0.54
N GLU A 203 21.62 4.48 1.26
CA GLU A 203 22.26 3.66 2.28
C GLU A 203 21.68 2.24 2.27
N GLN A 204 22.37 1.28 2.85
CA GLN A 204 21.86 -0.05 3.07
C GLN A 204 20.67 0.01 4.04
N TRP A 205 19.60 -0.75 3.77
CA TRP A 205 18.45 -0.86 4.65
C TRP A 205 18.61 -2.01 5.64
N ALA A 206 18.49 -1.70 6.93
CA ALA A 206 18.41 -2.69 8.00
C ALA A 206 16.94 -3.08 8.26
N ALA A 207 16.50 -4.20 7.70
CA ALA A 207 15.15 -4.72 7.94
C ALA A 207 15.03 -5.36 9.33
N ALA A 208 13.84 -5.28 9.94
CA ALA A 208 13.56 -5.83 11.27
C ALA A 208 14.58 -5.40 12.34
N ALA A 209 15.06 -4.16 12.24
CA ALA A 209 16.01 -3.59 13.17
C ALA A 209 15.31 -3.06 14.41
N ARG A 210 16.00 -3.14 15.54
CA ARG A 210 15.69 -2.44 16.79
C ARG A 210 16.35 -1.08 16.79
N HIS A 211 15.64 -0.07 17.27
CA HIS A 211 16.18 1.27 17.46
C HIS A 211 16.66 1.40 18.90
N ILE A 212 17.98 1.44 19.09
CA ILE A 212 18.63 1.58 20.39
C ILE A 212 19.36 2.90 20.47
N GLU A 213 19.24 3.57 21.61
CA GLU A 213 19.89 4.85 21.86
C GLU A 213 20.83 4.75 23.04
N VAL A 214 21.92 5.51 23.03
CA VAL A 214 22.79 5.69 24.18
C VAL A 214 22.73 7.14 24.63
N GLN A 215 22.33 7.37 25.89
CA GLN A 215 22.40 8.69 26.49
C GLN A 215 23.85 9.02 26.82
N VAL A 216 24.33 10.19 26.39
CA VAL A 216 25.67 10.70 26.70
C VAL A 216 25.55 12.05 27.43
N LEU A 217 26.44 12.26 28.39
CA LEU A 217 26.69 13.54 29.04
C LEU A 217 28.20 13.81 28.95
N GLY A 218 28.58 14.99 28.45
CA GLY A 218 29.99 15.39 28.38
C GLY A 218 30.19 16.82 28.89
N ASP A 219 31.34 17.13 29.49
CA ASP A 219 31.65 18.49 29.99
C ASP A 219 32.54 19.31 29.04
N GLY A 220 32.83 18.77 27.86
CA GLY A 220 33.78 19.32 26.89
C GLY A 220 35.20 18.74 27.01
N SER A 221 35.52 18.11 28.15
CA SER A 221 36.82 17.45 28.39
C SER A 221 36.70 15.94 28.54
N ASP A 222 35.62 15.47 29.17
CA ASP A 222 35.32 14.06 29.37
C ASP A 222 33.84 13.77 29.06
N CYS A 223 33.50 12.50 28.87
CA CYS A 223 32.16 12.03 28.50
C CYS A 223 31.82 10.72 29.22
N VAL A 224 30.57 10.60 29.67
CA VAL A 224 30.00 9.38 30.27
C VAL A 224 28.72 8.96 29.57
N HIS A 225 28.46 7.65 29.52
CA HIS A 225 27.19 7.12 29.05
C HIS A 225 26.24 6.92 30.23
N LEU A 226 24.96 7.20 30.03
CA LEU A 226 23.88 7.02 31.01
C LEU A 226 22.92 5.92 30.53
N TYR A 227 23.51 4.81 30.11
CA TYR A 227 22.84 3.60 29.60
C TYR A 227 22.02 3.81 28.33
N GLU A 228 21.39 2.72 27.89
CA GLU A 228 20.64 2.64 26.65
C GLU A 228 19.12 2.77 26.83
N ARG A 229 18.45 3.19 25.76
CA ARG A 229 16.99 3.14 25.59
C ARG A 229 16.62 2.31 24.37
N GLU A 230 15.48 1.63 24.45
CA GLU A 230 14.84 0.91 23.35
C GLU A 230 13.66 1.75 22.84
N CYS A 231 13.77 2.23 21.61
CA CYS A 231 12.79 3.10 20.93
C CYS A 231 12.19 2.43 19.68
N SER A 232 12.22 1.09 19.65
CA SER A 232 11.76 0.27 18.51
C SER A 232 10.26 0.37 18.23
N LEU A 233 9.43 0.64 19.24
CA LEU A 233 7.99 0.76 19.09
C LEU A 233 7.61 2.14 18.54
N GLN A 234 7.71 2.26 17.22
CA GLN A 234 7.43 3.47 16.46
C GLN A 234 6.38 3.24 15.36
N ARG A 235 5.59 4.27 15.05
CA ARG A 235 4.60 4.29 13.95
C ARG A 235 5.07 5.27 12.89
N ARG A 236 5.31 4.83 11.65
CA ARG A 236 5.82 5.72 10.57
C ARG A 236 6.99 6.61 11.05
N HIS A 237 7.92 6.02 11.79
CA HIS A 237 9.09 6.69 12.39
C HIS A 237 8.80 7.67 13.55
N GLN A 238 7.57 7.76 14.05
CA GLN A 238 7.25 8.46 15.29
C GLN A 238 7.32 7.49 16.47
N LYS A 239 8.19 7.75 17.45
CA LYS A 239 8.33 6.93 18.66
C LYS A 239 7.04 7.00 19.48
N VAL A 240 6.52 5.85 19.93
CA VAL A 240 5.24 5.74 20.65
C VAL A 240 5.45 5.20 22.07
N ILE A 241 6.27 4.16 22.21
CA ILE A 241 6.70 3.60 23.49
C ILE A 241 8.22 3.51 23.51
N GLU A 242 8.82 3.97 24.61
CA GLU A 242 10.25 3.87 24.88
C GLU A 242 10.49 3.10 26.19
N MET A 243 11.62 2.39 26.28
CA MET A 243 11.96 1.62 27.47
C MET A 243 13.44 1.74 27.83
N ALA A 244 13.77 1.72 29.11
CA ALA A 244 15.13 1.64 29.61
C ALA A 244 15.23 0.65 30.80
N PRO A 245 16.28 -0.19 30.90
CA PRO A 245 17.22 -0.52 29.83
C PRO A 245 16.55 -1.35 28.72
N SER A 246 17.25 -1.62 27.61
CA SER A 246 16.75 -2.55 26.59
C SER A 246 16.73 -3.99 27.15
N CYS A 247 15.67 -4.72 26.80
CA CYS A 247 15.38 -6.06 27.32
C CYS A 247 16.18 -7.19 26.62
N HIS A 248 16.63 -6.99 25.37
CA HIS A 248 17.10 -8.09 24.50
C HIS A 248 18.55 -7.96 24.03
N LEU A 249 19.31 -6.99 24.54
CA LEU A 249 20.72 -6.84 24.18
C LEU A 249 21.64 -7.67 25.07
N SER A 250 22.55 -8.43 24.45
CA SER A 250 23.60 -9.13 25.18
C SER A 250 24.57 -8.13 25.85
N PRO A 251 25.23 -8.50 26.97
CA PRO A 251 26.18 -7.61 27.63
C PRO A 251 27.31 -7.11 26.71
N THR A 252 27.79 -7.97 25.81
CA THR A 252 28.81 -7.61 24.81
C THR A 252 28.30 -6.55 23.85
N LEU A 253 27.06 -6.68 23.38
CA LEU A 253 26.46 -5.72 22.46
C LEU A 253 26.19 -4.37 23.14
N LYS A 254 25.69 -4.39 24.39
CA LYS A 254 25.53 -3.17 25.20
C LYS A 254 26.85 -2.42 25.37
N HIS A 255 27.91 -3.13 25.76
CA HIS A 255 29.22 -2.51 25.93
C HIS A 255 29.77 -1.94 24.62
N GLY A 256 29.60 -2.64 23.49
CA GLY A 256 29.99 -2.12 22.18
C GLY A 256 29.26 -0.83 21.79
N LEU A 257 27.96 -0.72 22.08
CA LEU A 257 27.17 0.50 21.85
C LEU A 257 27.67 1.68 22.71
N PHE A 258 28.01 1.42 23.98
CA PHE A 258 28.52 2.45 24.89
C PHE A 258 29.89 2.96 24.45
N GLU A 259 30.82 2.07 24.15
CA GLU A 259 32.16 2.41 23.64
C GLU A 259 32.05 3.22 22.35
N ALA A 260 31.15 2.85 21.44
CA ALA A 260 30.93 3.57 20.20
C ALA A 260 30.43 5.00 20.43
N ALA A 261 29.41 5.18 21.27
CA ALA A 261 28.86 6.50 21.59
C ALA A 261 29.91 7.39 22.28
N LEU A 262 30.66 6.84 23.24
CA LEU A 262 31.71 7.56 23.96
C LEU A 262 32.88 7.94 23.07
N ALA A 263 33.35 7.06 22.19
CA ALA A 263 34.44 7.34 21.27
C ALA A 263 34.12 8.55 20.38
N MET A 264 32.90 8.62 19.85
CA MET A 264 32.44 9.74 19.04
C MET A 264 32.32 11.03 19.85
N ALA A 265 31.73 10.96 21.05
CA ALA A 265 31.56 12.13 21.92
C ALA A 265 32.91 12.71 22.38
N GLN A 266 33.85 11.87 22.80
CA GLN A 266 35.19 12.29 23.22
C GLN A 266 35.97 12.92 22.06
N ARG A 267 35.84 12.38 20.85
CA ARG A 267 36.55 12.87 19.66
C ARG A 267 36.24 14.33 19.31
N VAL A 268 35.05 14.81 19.67
CA VAL A 268 34.59 16.18 19.39
C VAL A 268 34.63 17.08 20.62
N GLY A 269 35.06 16.57 21.79
CA GLY A 269 34.99 17.33 23.04
C GLY A 269 33.54 17.68 23.38
N TYR A 270 32.64 16.69 23.35
CA TYR A 270 31.21 16.92 23.50
C TYR A 270 30.87 17.60 24.83
N ARG A 271 30.08 18.68 24.78
CA ARG A 271 29.60 19.41 25.96
C ARG A 271 28.07 19.45 26.01
N GLY A 272 27.48 19.02 27.11
CA GLY A 272 26.04 18.96 27.33
C GLY A 272 25.49 17.53 27.23
N LEU A 273 24.17 17.41 27.03
CA LEU A 273 23.50 16.13 26.79
C LEU A 273 23.43 15.83 25.30
N GLY A 274 23.60 14.56 24.95
CA GLY A 274 23.44 14.06 23.59
C GLY A 274 22.88 12.66 23.60
N THR A 275 22.17 12.30 22.55
CA THR A 275 21.74 10.92 22.33
C THR A 275 22.34 10.39 21.06
N PHE A 276 23.08 9.29 21.16
CA PHE A 276 23.66 8.60 20.01
C PHE A 276 22.77 7.42 19.66
N GLU A 277 22.19 7.45 18.47
CA GLU A 277 21.18 6.50 18.02
C GLU A 277 21.81 5.42 17.12
N PHE A 278 21.37 4.18 17.32
CA PHE A 278 21.88 2.98 16.65
C PHE A 278 20.73 2.08 16.18
N LEU A 279 20.97 1.35 15.09
CA LEU A 279 20.13 0.23 14.69
C LEU A 279 20.82 -1.09 15.05
N VAL A 280 20.09 -1.97 15.74
CA VAL A 280 20.53 -3.32 16.09
C VAL A 280 19.72 -4.33 15.29
N PHE A 281 20.39 -5.22 14.56
CA PHE A 281 19.73 -6.22 13.72
C PHE A 281 20.58 -7.48 13.58
N GLU A 282 19.94 -8.58 13.17
CA GLU A 282 20.61 -9.85 12.90
C GLU A 282 21.15 -9.88 11.46
N GLN A 283 22.42 -10.27 11.30
CA GLN A 283 23.02 -10.48 9.99
C GLN A 283 23.83 -11.77 9.98
N ALA A 284 23.46 -12.72 9.11
CA ALA A 284 24.12 -14.02 8.99
C ALA A 284 24.17 -14.85 10.31
N GLY A 285 23.25 -14.59 11.24
CA GLY A 285 23.15 -15.28 12.53
C GLY A 285 23.88 -14.60 13.69
N ASP A 286 24.50 -13.44 13.47
CA ASP A 286 25.12 -12.61 14.52
C ASP A 286 24.38 -11.26 14.67
N SER A 287 24.14 -10.85 15.92
CA SER A 287 23.61 -9.52 16.24
C SER A 287 24.68 -8.45 15.97
N ARG A 288 24.33 -7.46 15.15
CA ARG A 288 25.21 -6.32 14.82
C ARG A 288 24.51 -4.99 15.12
N PHE A 289 25.31 -3.94 15.32
CA PHE A 289 24.81 -2.57 15.44
C PHE A 289 25.50 -1.63 14.46
N VAL A 290 24.79 -0.57 14.09
CA VAL A 290 25.30 0.52 13.25
C VAL A 290 24.79 1.86 13.78
N PHE A 291 25.62 2.89 13.71
CA PHE A 291 25.26 4.28 14.04
C PHE A 291 24.33 4.85 12.96
N ILE A 292 23.29 5.58 13.39
CA ILE A 292 22.37 6.28 12.48
C ILE A 292 22.50 7.80 12.56
N GLU A 293 22.43 8.37 13.75
CA GLU A 293 22.53 9.80 13.99
C GLU A 293 22.83 10.08 15.47
N ALA A 294 23.26 11.31 15.76
CA ALA A 294 23.36 11.81 17.12
C ALA A 294 22.51 13.06 17.24
N ASN A 295 21.68 13.10 18.28
CA ASN A 295 20.78 14.20 18.56
C ASN A 295 21.42 15.06 19.67
N PRO A 296 21.94 16.26 19.33
CA PRO A 296 22.75 17.04 20.26
C PRO A 296 21.91 17.88 21.25
N ARG A 297 20.92 17.24 21.88
CA ARG A 297 19.93 17.87 22.75
C ARG A 297 19.32 16.87 23.73
N ILE A 298 18.55 17.38 24.68
CA ILE A 298 17.63 16.56 25.45
C ILE A 298 16.56 15.94 24.53
N GLN A 299 16.16 14.70 24.78
CA GLN A 299 15.10 14.02 24.03
C GLN A 299 13.82 13.90 24.87
N VAL A 300 12.69 13.63 24.22
CA VAL A 300 11.37 13.52 24.89
C VAL A 300 11.41 12.41 25.95
N GLU A 301 12.05 11.30 25.59
CA GLU A 301 12.25 10.03 26.29
C GLU A 301 13.41 10.02 27.28
N HIS A 302 14.06 11.16 27.56
CA HIS A 302 15.10 11.25 28.61
C HIS A 302 14.61 10.75 29.98
N THR A 303 13.30 10.82 30.21
CA THR A 303 12.61 10.47 31.46
C THR A 303 12.78 9.00 31.86
N VAL A 304 12.88 8.05 30.91
CA VAL A 304 13.10 6.64 31.26
C VAL A 304 14.50 6.45 31.84
N THR A 305 15.50 7.15 31.29
CA THR A 305 16.88 7.17 31.81
C THR A 305 16.93 7.80 33.20
N GLU A 306 16.27 8.95 33.41
CA GLU A 306 16.12 9.56 34.74
C GLU A 306 15.56 8.58 35.76
N THR A 307 14.52 7.84 35.36
CA THR A 307 13.77 6.95 36.24
C THR A 307 14.60 5.74 36.69
N ILE A 308 15.37 5.14 35.79
CA ILE A 308 16.21 3.98 36.15
C ILE A 308 17.49 4.36 36.89
N LEU A 309 17.98 5.60 36.76
CA LEU A 309 19.22 6.06 37.40
C LEU A 309 18.98 6.97 38.63
N GLY A 310 17.76 7.49 38.81
CA GLY A 310 17.44 8.47 39.85
C GLY A 310 18.12 9.83 39.64
N LEU A 311 18.30 10.24 38.39
CA LEU A 311 18.98 11.49 38.01
C LEU A 311 17.99 12.54 37.49
N ASP A 312 18.37 13.81 37.60
CA ASP A 312 17.75 14.92 36.85
C ASP A 312 18.68 15.32 35.70
N LEU A 313 18.34 14.90 34.48
CA LEU A 313 19.17 15.15 33.30
C LEU A 313 19.18 16.65 32.93
N VAL A 314 18.07 17.37 33.13
CA VAL A 314 18.03 18.83 32.88
C VAL A 314 18.98 19.57 33.83
N ALA A 315 19.05 19.15 35.10
CA ALA A 315 19.96 19.75 36.07
C ALA A 315 21.42 19.50 35.69
N LEU A 316 21.74 18.28 35.25
CA LEU A 316 23.08 17.93 34.75
C LEU A 316 23.44 18.72 33.50
N GLN A 317 22.50 18.88 32.56
CA GLN A 317 22.69 19.67 31.35
C GLN A 317 22.99 21.15 31.68
N LEU A 318 22.25 21.74 32.61
CA LEU A 318 22.48 23.09 33.09
C LEU A 318 23.84 23.22 33.78
N ALA A 319 24.19 22.29 34.67
CA ALA A 319 25.46 22.32 35.40
C ALA A 319 26.65 22.32 34.44
N VAL A 320 26.65 21.43 33.46
CA VAL A 320 27.67 21.35 32.41
C VAL A 320 27.70 22.59 31.52
N ALA A 321 26.54 23.11 31.12
CA ALA A 321 26.48 24.32 30.29
C ALA A 321 27.12 25.53 30.99
N PHE A 322 27.03 25.58 32.32
CA PHE A 322 27.73 26.55 33.17
C PHE A 322 29.08 26.05 33.69
N ALA A 323 29.74 25.16 32.93
CA ALA A 323 31.11 24.69 33.12
C ALA A 323 31.40 23.91 34.41
N ALA A 324 30.41 23.19 34.96
CA ALA A 324 30.68 22.19 35.99
C ALA A 324 31.34 20.94 35.38
N PRO A 325 32.47 20.46 35.92
CA PRO A 325 33.13 19.25 35.42
C PRO A 325 32.36 17.99 35.84
N LEU A 326 32.43 16.92 35.03
CA LEU A 326 31.71 15.66 35.28
C LEU A 326 32.04 15.04 36.65
N ALA A 327 33.29 15.16 37.10
CA ALA A 327 33.74 14.65 38.39
C ALA A 327 32.97 15.24 39.59
N GLU A 328 32.38 16.43 39.45
CA GLU A 328 31.55 17.08 40.49
C GLU A 328 30.08 16.65 40.44
N LEU A 329 29.66 15.94 39.39
CA LEU A 329 28.26 15.59 39.14
C LEU A 329 27.87 14.19 39.62
N HIS A 330 28.83 13.40 40.09
CA HIS A 330 28.63 12.05 40.66
C HIS A 330 27.86 11.09 39.73
N VAL A 331 28.13 11.19 38.43
CA VAL A 331 27.50 10.36 37.39
C VAL A 331 28.24 9.04 37.10
N ASP A 332 29.45 8.88 37.64
CA ASP A 332 30.26 7.67 37.46
C ASP A 332 29.75 6.47 38.27
N GLY A 333 29.79 5.29 37.67
CA GLY A 333 29.51 4.01 38.35
C GLY A 333 28.04 3.75 38.68
N LEU A 334 27.12 4.57 38.17
CA LEU A 334 25.68 4.35 38.34
C LEU A 334 25.23 3.07 37.63
N SER A 335 24.24 2.39 38.21
CA SER A 335 23.66 1.15 37.66
C SER A 335 22.13 1.30 37.58
N PRO A 336 21.49 0.82 36.50
CA PRO A 336 20.04 0.86 36.35
C PRO A 336 19.34 0.10 37.47
N SER A 337 18.30 0.71 38.03
CA SER A 337 17.36 0.04 38.91
C SER A 337 16.13 -0.39 38.11
N GLY A 338 15.95 -1.70 37.91
CA GLY A 338 14.76 -2.25 37.25
C GLY A 338 14.56 -1.78 35.80
N PHE A 339 13.30 -1.63 35.39
CA PHE A 339 12.88 -1.18 34.06
C PHE A 339 11.92 0.01 34.15
N ALA A 340 12.09 0.98 33.28
CA ALA A 340 11.15 2.07 33.04
C ALA A 340 10.59 2.00 31.62
N VAL A 341 9.30 2.27 31.46
CA VAL A 341 8.63 2.37 30.16
C VAL A 341 7.90 3.71 30.10
N GLN A 342 8.08 4.44 29.00
CA GLN A 342 7.33 5.65 28.68
C GLN A 342 6.34 5.37 27.54
N ALA A 343 5.14 5.93 27.65
CA ALA A 343 4.18 6.04 26.56
C ALA A 343 3.88 7.52 26.25
N ARG A 344 3.87 7.87 24.96
CA ARG A 344 3.49 9.21 24.48
C ARG A 344 1.98 9.33 24.33
N ILE A 345 1.36 10.21 25.11
CA ILE A 345 -0.08 10.44 25.12
C ILE A 345 -0.41 11.58 24.14
N ASN A 346 -1.13 11.25 23.09
CA ASN A 346 -1.43 12.15 21.98
C ASN A 346 -2.94 12.34 21.85
N LEU A 347 -3.36 13.58 21.55
CA LEU A 347 -4.75 13.90 21.18
C LEU A 347 -4.99 13.58 19.71
N GLU A 348 -5.08 12.30 19.41
CA GLU A 348 -5.35 11.81 18.05
C GLU A 348 -6.17 10.51 18.10
N ALA A 349 -7.07 10.34 17.13
CA ALA A 349 -7.76 9.08 16.90
C ALA A 349 -7.02 8.30 15.79
N LEU A 350 -6.64 7.06 16.07
CA LEU A 350 -6.06 6.14 15.09
C LEU A 350 -7.14 5.30 14.41
N GLN A 351 -7.05 5.20 13.09
CA GLN A 351 -7.90 4.32 12.26
C GLN A 351 -7.16 3.04 11.87
N ALA A 352 -7.90 1.99 11.50
CA ALA A 352 -7.33 0.67 11.19
C ALA A 352 -6.39 0.65 9.97
N ASP A 353 -6.49 1.65 9.08
CA ASP A 353 -5.61 1.85 7.93
C ASP A 353 -4.33 2.65 8.27
N GLY A 354 -4.15 3.01 9.54
CA GLY A 354 -3.04 3.82 10.04
C GLY A 354 -3.19 5.32 9.77
N GLU A 355 -4.37 5.80 9.34
CA GLU A 355 -4.69 7.24 9.32
C GLU A 355 -4.82 7.77 10.75
N VAL A 356 -4.34 9.00 10.96
CA VAL A 356 -4.31 9.67 12.26
C VAL A 356 -5.11 10.96 12.14
N LYS A 357 -6.16 11.10 12.96
CA LYS A 357 -6.98 12.32 13.02
C LYS A 357 -6.66 13.08 14.32
N PRO A 358 -5.95 14.21 14.27
CA PRO A 358 -5.67 15.01 15.47
C PRO A 358 -6.97 15.59 16.02
N ALA A 359 -7.08 15.64 17.35
CA ALA A 359 -8.18 16.25 18.08
C ALA A 359 -7.70 17.53 18.77
N ALA A 360 -8.51 18.58 18.71
CA ALA A 360 -8.25 19.83 19.42
C ALA A 360 -9.57 20.37 19.98
N GLY A 361 -9.48 21.09 21.09
CA GLY A 361 -10.63 21.60 21.84
C GLY A 361 -10.35 21.68 23.33
N ARG A 362 -11.39 21.72 24.16
CA ARG A 362 -11.25 21.84 25.61
C ARG A 362 -11.17 20.48 26.29
N ILE A 363 -10.16 20.31 27.14
CA ILE A 363 -10.06 19.12 27.99
C ILE A 363 -11.03 19.30 29.16
N THR A 364 -12.11 18.52 29.23
CA THR A 364 -13.14 18.66 30.27
C THR A 364 -12.77 17.92 31.55
N SER A 365 -12.05 16.80 31.44
CA SER A 365 -11.47 16.08 32.57
C SER A 365 -10.04 15.65 32.24
N TRP A 366 -9.17 15.71 33.25
CA TRP A 366 -7.77 15.34 33.15
C TRP A 366 -7.34 14.54 34.37
N ASP A 367 -7.69 13.25 34.37
CA ASP A 367 -7.38 12.33 35.45
C ASP A 367 -6.07 11.61 35.11
N VAL A 368 -4.98 12.02 35.74
CA VAL A 368 -3.66 11.40 35.54
C VAL A 368 -3.49 10.23 36.51
N PRO A 369 -2.90 9.11 36.04
CA PRO A 369 -2.58 7.99 36.92
C PRO A 369 -1.49 8.38 37.93
N GLY A 370 -1.52 7.73 39.08
CA GLY A 370 -0.58 7.99 40.18
C GLY A 370 -0.10 6.71 40.85
N GLY A 371 0.56 6.85 41.99
CA GLY A 371 1.03 5.72 42.79
C GLY A 371 2.50 5.35 42.57
N HIS A 372 2.93 4.28 43.22
CA HIS A 372 4.35 3.92 43.31
C HIS A 372 4.95 3.55 41.94
N GLY A 373 5.92 4.36 41.50
CA GLY A 373 6.62 4.18 40.23
C GLY A 373 5.78 4.60 39.03
N VAL A 374 4.90 5.60 39.18
CA VAL A 374 4.17 6.24 38.07
C VAL A 374 4.50 7.73 38.08
N ARG A 375 4.95 8.27 36.94
CA ARG A 375 5.29 9.68 36.71
C ARG A 375 4.55 10.15 35.46
N VAL A 376 4.01 11.37 35.49
CA VAL A 376 3.37 12.01 34.34
C VAL A 376 3.96 13.39 34.14
N ASP A 377 4.53 13.60 32.95
CA ASP A 377 5.03 14.90 32.51
C ASP A 377 4.02 15.46 31.48
N SER A 378 3.44 16.63 31.76
CA SER A 378 2.35 17.22 30.97
C SER A 378 2.34 18.75 31.11
N TYR A 379 1.79 19.43 30.12
CA TYR A 379 1.51 20.87 30.13
C TYR A 379 0.02 21.22 30.09
N VAL A 380 -0.85 20.21 30.05
CA VAL A 380 -2.29 20.41 30.01
C VAL A 380 -2.93 20.12 31.37
N TYR A 381 -4.13 20.65 31.59
CA TYR A 381 -4.89 20.51 32.81
C TYR A 381 -6.39 20.56 32.49
N SER A 382 -7.23 20.18 33.44
CA SER A 382 -8.69 20.27 33.28
C SER A 382 -9.12 21.71 32.98
N GLY A 383 -9.85 21.90 31.89
CA GLY A 383 -10.29 23.20 31.39
C GLY A 383 -9.36 23.84 30.35
N TYR A 384 -8.18 23.28 30.09
CA TYR A 384 -7.23 23.82 29.10
C TYR A 384 -7.77 23.67 27.66
N GLN A 385 -7.65 24.72 26.87
CA GLN A 385 -8.00 24.74 25.45
C GLN A 385 -6.76 24.41 24.61
N THR A 386 -6.81 23.28 23.91
CA THR A 386 -5.73 22.83 23.03
C THR A 386 -5.84 23.49 21.65
N SER A 387 -4.70 23.77 21.03
CA SER A 387 -4.60 24.36 19.69
C SER A 387 -4.13 23.31 18.67
N PRO A 388 -4.77 23.18 17.50
CA PRO A 388 -4.35 22.24 16.46
C PRO A 388 -3.07 22.69 15.73
N ARG A 389 -2.49 23.85 16.09
CA ARG A 389 -1.27 24.40 15.47
C ARG A 389 0.03 23.83 16.03
N TYR A 390 -0.05 23.02 17.09
CA TYR A 390 1.09 22.39 17.76
C TYR A 390 1.02 20.85 17.67
N ASP A 391 2.09 20.18 18.09
CA ASP A 391 2.13 18.72 18.20
C ASP A 391 1.00 18.19 19.10
N SER A 392 0.37 17.10 18.67
CA SER A 392 -0.69 16.39 19.37
C SER A 392 -0.30 15.79 20.73
N MET A 393 1.00 15.62 21.02
CA MET A 393 1.46 15.05 22.29
C MET A 393 1.15 16.02 23.44
N VAL A 394 0.35 15.55 24.40
CA VAL A 394 -0.09 16.35 25.56
C VAL A 394 0.54 15.90 26.87
N ALA A 395 0.95 14.63 26.95
CA ALA A 395 1.60 14.08 28.14
C ALA A 395 2.53 12.92 27.80
N LYS A 396 3.41 12.61 28.74
CA LYS A 396 4.23 11.41 28.77
C LYS A 396 3.87 10.66 30.05
N LEU A 397 3.48 9.39 29.90
CA LEU A 397 3.26 8.50 31.04
C LEU A 397 4.49 7.62 31.20
N ILE A 398 5.18 7.73 32.33
CA ILE A 398 6.36 6.93 32.66
C ILE A 398 6.02 6.01 33.82
N VAL A 399 6.27 4.72 33.64
CA VAL A 399 6.12 3.73 34.72
C VAL A 399 7.46 3.06 35.00
N HIS A 400 7.66 2.71 36.27
CA HIS A 400 8.85 2.04 36.77
C HIS A 400 8.51 0.76 37.50
N SER A 401 9.26 -0.29 37.21
CA SER A 401 9.26 -1.54 37.96
C SER A 401 10.68 -1.84 38.43
N ALA A 402 10.88 -1.89 39.75
CA ALA A 402 12.15 -2.34 40.34
C ALA A 402 12.43 -3.84 40.12
N ARG A 403 11.46 -4.61 39.57
CA ARG A 403 11.66 -6.03 39.26
C ARG A 403 12.57 -6.17 38.03
N PRO A 404 13.47 -7.17 37.99
CA PRO A 404 14.31 -7.47 36.83
C PRO A 404 13.51 -8.18 35.72
N ASP A 405 12.33 -7.67 35.40
CA ASP A 405 11.38 -8.22 34.44
C ASP A 405 10.67 -7.06 33.73
N HIS A 406 11.01 -6.85 32.46
CA HIS A 406 10.44 -5.77 31.64
C HIS A 406 8.91 -5.93 31.47
N SER A 407 8.39 -7.16 31.43
CA SER A 407 6.95 -7.42 31.34
C SER A 407 6.18 -6.89 32.56
N ALA A 408 6.85 -6.74 33.72
CA ALA A 408 6.25 -6.13 34.90
C ALA A 408 6.08 -4.61 34.73
N ALA A 409 7.01 -3.93 34.05
CA ALA A 409 6.86 -2.52 33.71
C ALA A 409 5.75 -2.31 32.67
N LEU A 410 5.67 -3.16 31.63
CA LEU A 410 4.60 -3.13 30.62
C LEU A 410 3.20 -3.40 31.22
N ARG A 411 3.07 -4.37 32.13
CA ARG A 411 1.81 -4.61 32.86
C ARG A 411 1.42 -3.42 33.73
N LYS A 412 2.39 -2.77 34.39
CA LYS A 412 2.14 -1.54 35.14
C LYS A 412 1.73 -0.39 34.22
N LEU A 413 2.33 -0.29 33.03
CA LEU A 413 1.95 0.70 32.01
C LEU A 413 0.48 0.52 31.61
N SER A 414 0.09 -0.73 31.30
CA SER A 414 -1.30 -1.06 30.98
C SER A 414 -2.28 -0.64 32.09
N GLN A 415 -1.96 -0.94 33.35
CA GLN A 415 -2.77 -0.51 34.50
C GLN A 415 -2.86 1.02 34.62
N ALA A 416 -1.73 1.73 34.52
CA ALA A 416 -1.72 3.18 34.59
C ALA A 416 -2.49 3.82 33.40
N LEU A 417 -2.44 3.23 32.21
CA LEU A 417 -3.22 3.67 31.05
C LEU A 417 -4.72 3.39 31.17
N GLN A 418 -5.14 2.42 31.99
CA GLN A 418 -6.55 2.22 32.32
C GLN A 418 -7.07 3.31 33.27
N GLU A 419 -6.21 3.79 34.18
CA GLU A 419 -6.51 4.89 35.10
C GLU A 419 -6.48 6.26 34.43
N PHE A 420 -5.69 6.43 33.35
CA PHE A 420 -5.56 7.71 32.64
C PHE A 420 -6.85 8.05 31.88
N ARG A 421 -7.50 9.15 32.26
CA ARG A 421 -8.74 9.65 31.66
C ARG A 421 -8.57 11.05 31.09
N ILE A 422 -8.94 11.20 29.82
CA ILE A 422 -8.98 12.49 29.10
C ILE A 422 -10.42 12.69 28.62
N GLY A 423 -11.11 13.68 29.19
CA GLY A 423 -12.47 14.03 28.82
C GLY A 423 -12.52 15.14 27.76
N GLY A 424 -13.52 15.08 26.89
CA GLY A 424 -13.80 16.11 25.89
C GLY A 424 -13.09 15.95 24.55
N LEU A 425 -12.02 15.16 24.46
CA LEU A 425 -11.23 14.97 23.23
C LEU A 425 -10.80 13.51 23.02
N ALA A 426 -10.73 13.09 21.75
CA ALA A 426 -10.18 11.79 21.38
C ALA A 426 -8.66 11.71 21.62
N SER A 427 -8.16 10.53 21.97
CA SER A 427 -6.74 10.29 22.25
C SER A 427 -6.30 8.88 21.84
N ASN A 428 -4.99 8.65 21.80
CA ASN A 428 -4.38 7.36 21.45
C ASN A 428 -4.35 6.34 22.62
N LEU A 429 -5.03 6.62 23.74
CA LEU A 429 -4.97 5.81 24.96
C LEU A 429 -5.35 4.33 24.73
N SER A 430 -6.34 4.03 23.89
CA SER A 430 -6.75 2.66 23.58
C SER A 430 -5.64 1.88 22.88
N VAL A 431 -5.01 2.48 21.87
CA VAL A 431 -3.90 1.87 21.11
C VAL A 431 -2.71 1.60 22.03
N LEU A 432 -2.38 2.54 22.93
CA LEU A 432 -1.29 2.35 23.89
C LEU A 432 -1.56 1.19 24.86
N ARG A 433 -2.81 1.00 25.29
CA ARG A 433 -3.20 -0.13 26.14
C ARG A 433 -3.05 -1.46 25.40
N ASN A 434 -3.61 -1.54 24.19
CA ASN A 434 -3.49 -2.72 23.34
C ASN A 434 -2.02 -3.08 23.07
N LEU A 435 -1.18 -2.06 22.81
CA LEU A 435 0.24 -2.24 22.59
C LEU A 435 0.97 -2.74 23.85
N ALA A 436 0.67 -2.20 25.03
CA ALA A 436 1.27 -2.62 26.30
C ALA A 436 0.87 -4.06 26.71
N CYS A 437 -0.27 -4.54 26.21
CA CYS A 437 -0.79 -5.89 26.47
C CYS A 437 -0.45 -6.91 25.38
N HIS A 438 0.06 -6.49 24.23
CA HIS A 438 0.31 -7.38 23.10
C HIS A 438 1.35 -8.46 23.46
N PRO A 439 1.10 -9.75 23.17
CA PRO A 439 1.99 -10.84 23.57
C PRO A 439 3.44 -10.66 23.11
N ASP A 440 3.65 -10.25 21.85
CA ASP A 440 5.00 -10.02 21.33
C ASP A 440 5.71 -8.84 21.98
N VAL A 441 4.99 -7.79 22.38
CA VAL A 441 5.58 -6.66 23.14
C VAL A 441 5.99 -7.11 24.54
N LEU A 442 5.16 -7.91 25.22
CA LEU A 442 5.45 -8.49 26.53
C LEU A 442 6.63 -9.47 26.52
N ASN A 443 6.87 -10.14 25.40
CA ASN A 443 8.02 -11.02 25.17
C ASN A 443 9.23 -10.27 24.59
N GLY A 444 9.09 -8.96 24.36
CA GLY A 444 10.08 -8.10 23.71
C GLY A 444 10.41 -8.50 22.26
N ALA A 445 9.57 -9.27 21.58
CA ALA A 445 9.70 -9.66 20.17
C ALA A 445 9.24 -8.53 19.24
N VAL A 446 9.92 -7.39 19.30
CA VAL A 446 9.56 -6.16 18.59
C VAL A 446 10.68 -5.68 17.68
N ASP A 447 10.31 -4.96 16.63
CA ASP A 447 11.20 -4.22 15.74
C ASP A 447 10.54 -2.88 15.31
N THR A 448 11.30 -2.08 14.56
CA THR A 448 10.88 -0.76 14.06
C THR A 448 9.66 -0.75 13.14
N GLY A 449 9.20 -1.90 12.64
CA GLY A 449 7.99 -2.05 11.82
C GLY A 449 6.82 -2.68 12.57
N PHE A 450 6.98 -3.01 13.85
CA PHE A 450 6.01 -3.78 14.62
C PHE A 450 4.62 -3.12 14.68
N ILE A 451 4.55 -1.83 15.05
CA ILE A 451 3.26 -1.12 15.19
C ILE A 451 2.54 -1.04 13.84
N ASP A 452 3.27 -0.70 12.77
CA ASP A 452 2.71 -0.59 11.42
C ASP A 452 2.18 -1.94 10.91
N ALA A 453 2.81 -3.07 11.30
CA ALA A 453 2.37 -4.42 10.94
C ALA A 453 1.12 -4.89 11.72
N HIS A 454 0.86 -4.36 12.92
CA HIS A 454 -0.22 -4.80 13.81
C HIS A 454 -1.35 -3.76 13.97
N MET A 455 -1.41 -2.73 13.13
CA MET A 455 -2.33 -1.59 13.28
C MET A 455 -3.82 -2.00 13.38
N ALA A 456 -4.25 -2.98 12.59
CA ALA A 456 -5.63 -3.46 12.59
C ALA A 456 -6.03 -4.16 13.90
N GLU A 457 -5.08 -4.82 14.57
CA GLU A 457 -5.29 -5.43 15.89
C GLU A 457 -5.27 -4.36 16.98
N LEU A 458 -4.31 -3.44 16.93
CA LEU A 458 -4.11 -2.40 17.93
C LEU A 458 -5.24 -1.36 18.00
N THR A 459 -6.05 -1.23 16.95
CA THR A 459 -7.17 -0.27 16.86
C THR A 459 -8.52 -0.85 17.26
N GLN A 460 -8.59 -2.12 17.66
CA GLN A 460 -9.84 -2.73 18.08
C GLN A 460 -10.39 -2.07 19.36
N PRO A 461 -11.70 -1.79 19.43
CA PRO A 461 -12.32 -1.21 20.62
C PRO A 461 -12.32 -2.22 21.77
N GLU A 462 -11.81 -1.80 22.93
CA GLU A 462 -11.76 -2.61 24.15
C GLU A 462 -12.91 -2.22 25.10
N GLU A 463 -13.48 -3.20 25.82
CA GLU A 463 -14.44 -2.93 26.90
C GLU A 463 -13.70 -2.30 28.09
N SER A 464 -14.08 -1.07 28.47
CA SER A 464 -13.48 -0.41 29.63
C SER A 464 -13.86 -1.14 30.93
N LEU A 465 -12.86 -1.57 31.71
CA LEU A 465 -13.04 -2.23 33.01
C LEU A 465 -13.41 -1.27 34.15
N LEU A 466 -13.28 0.04 33.93
CA LEU A 466 -13.75 1.04 34.89
C LEU A 466 -15.23 1.30 34.61
N PRO A 467 -16.11 1.31 35.63
CA PRO A 467 -17.49 1.70 35.43
C PRO A 467 -17.51 3.06 34.75
N ALA A 468 -18.35 3.20 33.73
CA ALA A 468 -18.76 4.50 33.24
C ALA A 468 -19.32 5.25 34.45
N ARG A 469 -18.45 6.02 35.12
CA ARG A 469 -18.92 7.13 35.91
C ARG A 469 -19.41 8.09 34.85
N ASP A 470 -20.72 8.06 34.63
CA ASP A 470 -21.45 9.31 34.48
C ASP A 470 -21.02 10.16 35.67
N ALA A 471 -19.92 10.91 35.47
CA ALA A 471 -19.71 12.10 36.25
C ALA A 471 -20.97 12.89 35.93
N GLY A 472 -21.89 12.92 36.90
CA GLY A 472 -23.02 13.83 36.87
C GLY A 472 -22.48 15.16 36.37
N ALA A 473 -23.11 15.64 35.31
CA ALA A 473 -22.74 16.83 34.59
C ALA A 473 -22.12 17.87 35.52
N ASP A 474 -20.93 18.32 35.17
CA ASP A 474 -20.71 19.75 35.18
C ASP A 474 -20.39 20.12 33.74
N GLU A 475 -21.41 20.63 33.05
CA GLU A 475 -21.32 21.41 31.82
C GLU A 475 -20.55 22.71 32.08
N SER A 476 -19.41 22.64 32.76
CA SER A 476 -18.56 23.80 33.10
C SER A 476 -17.64 24.20 31.93
N GLY A 477 -18.11 24.01 30.69
CA GLY A 477 -18.16 25.12 29.73
C GLY A 477 -18.69 26.38 30.43
N PRO A 478 -18.52 27.60 29.92
CA PRO A 478 -19.41 28.66 30.39
C PRO A 478 -20.84 28.09 30.43
N GLN A 479 -21.40 27.87 31.62
CA GLN A 479 -22.80 27.49 31.78
C GLN A 479 -23.54 28.77 31.45
N TRP A 480 -23.81 28.88 30.18
CA TRP A 480 -24.67 29.87 29.63
C TRP A 480 -26.03 29.69 30.31
N VAL A 481 -26.39 30.65 31.16
CA VAL A 481 -27.72 30.66 31.78
C VAL A 481 -28.71 30.90 30.67
N LEU A 482 -29.19 29.82 30.08
CA LEU A 482 -30.28 29.87 29.13
C LEU A 482 -31.54 30.21 29.95
N THR A 483 -32.17 31.34 29.63
CA THR A 483 -33.54 31.58 30.07
C THR A 483 -34.47 30.75 29.18
N ASP A 484 -35.73 30.51 29.59
CA ASP A 484 -36.72 29.80 28.75
C ASP A 484 -36.87 30.42 27.33
N ASN A 485 -36.38 31.65 27.15
CA ASN A 485 -36.44 32.45 25.95
C ASN A 485 -35.12 32.53 25.16
N SER A 486 -33.99 31.97 25.61
CA SER A 486 -32.70 32.14 24.90
C SER A 486 -32.43 31.12 23.80
N ILE A 487 -31.85 31.57 22.68
CA ILE A 487 -31.42 30.72 21.56
C ILE A 487 -29.91 30.53 21.63
N ALA A 488 -29.45 29.27 21.59
CA ALA A 488 -28.05 28.89 21.71
C ALA A 488 -27.39 28.55 20.37
N ALA A 489 -26.06 28.64 20.34
CA ALA A 489 -25.21 28.21 19.24
C ALA A 489 -25.25 26.67 19.10
N PRO A 490 -25.62 26.12 17.93
CA PRO A 490 -25.72 24.68 17.75
C PRO A 490 -24.36 23.98 17.62
N MET A 491 -23.29 24.75 17.39
CA MET A 491 -21.92 24.25 17.25
C MET A 491 -20.91 25.39 17.47
N GLN A 492 -19.63 25.04 17.55
CA GLN A 492 -18.55 26.03 17.66
C GLN A 492 -18.26 26.71 16.30
N GLY A 493 -18.20 28.03 16.28
CA GLY A 493 -17.95 28.85 15.09
C GLY A 493 -17.66 30.31 15.42
N SER A 494 -17.72 31.22 14.45
CA SER A 494 -17.64 32.67 14.65
C SER A 494 -18.86 33.37 14.06
N VAL A 495 -19.43 34.36 14.75
CA VAL A 495 -20.57 35.14 14.25
C VAL A 495 -20.12 35.99 13.06
N VAL A 496 -20.77 35.80 11.91
CA VAL A 496 -20.47 36.49 10.65
C VAL A 496 -21.33 37.73 10.48
N ALA A 497 -22.63 37.62 10.78
CA ALA A 497 -23.58 38.72 10.62
C ALA A 497 -24.84 38.54 11.47
N ILE A 498 -25.28 39.59 12.16
CA ILE A 498 -26.60 39.67 12.79
C ILE A 498 -27.64 40.18 11.78
N SER A 499 -28.71 39.42 11.56
CA SER A 499 -29.65 39.64 10.44
C SER A 499 -30.91 40.45 10.79
N VAL A 500 -31.17 40.69 12.08
CA VAL A 500 -32.36 41.43 12.56
C VAL A 500 -32.03 42.40 13.70
N GLU A 501 -32.82 43.45 13.86
CA GLU A 501 -32.68 44.42 14.96
C GLU A 501 -33.47 43.97 16.21
N CYS A 502 -32.95 44.26 17.41
CA CYS A 502 -33.67 44.01 18.67
C CYS A 502 -35.03 44.74 18.70
N GLY A 503 -36.07 44.08 19.19
CA GLY A 503 -37.43 44.59 19.29
C GLY A 503 -38.30 44.40 18.04
N ARG A 504 -37.73 43.90 16.93
CA ARG A 504 -38.49 43.56 15.72
C ARG A 504 -39.23 42.23 15.88
N GLN A 505 -40.48 42.18 15.40
CA GLN A 505 -41.22 40.93 15.28
C GLN A 505 -40.65 40.11 14.11
N VAL A 506 -40.36 38.84 14.36
CA VAL A 506 -39.88 37.87 13.37
C VAL A 506 -40.79 36.64 13.38
N ASN A 507 -40.97 36.04 12.22
CA ASN A 507 -41.78 34.84 12.06
C ASN A 507 -40.94 33.57 12.29
N LYS A 508 -41.59 32.46 12.64
CA LYS A 508 -40.91 31.15 12.73
C LYS A 508 -40.15 30.85 11.44
N GLY A 509 -38.86 30.48 11.55
CA GLY A 509 -37.97 30.20 10.41
C GLY A 509 -37.26 31.41 9.80
N GLU A 510 -37.54 32.64 10.26
CA GLU A 510 -36.83 33.83 9.80
C GLU A 510 -35.40 33.87 10.39
N ALA A 511 -34.40 34.20 9.56
CA ALA A 511 -32.99 34.22 9.96
C ALA A 511 -32.69 35.35 10.96
N LEU A 512 -32.05 35.00 12.08
CA LEU A 512 -31.71 35.91 13.17
C LEU A 512 -30.24 36.35 13.15
N LEU A 513 -29.32 35.42 12.91
CA LEU A 513 -27.89 35.68 12.72
C LEU A 513 -27.21 34.53 11.94
N ILE A 514 -26.00 34.76 11.45
CA ILE A 514 -25.19 33.82 10.67
C ILE A 514 -23.86 33.57 11.41
N MET A 515 -23.43 32.31 11.48
CA MET A 515 -22.17 31.84 12.06
C MET A 515 -21.30 31.13 11.00
N ASP A 516 -19.98 31.25 11.04
CA ASP A 516 -19.02 30.46 10.25
C ASP A 516 -18.42 29.36 11.14
N ALA A 517 -18.64 28.10 10.78
CA ALA A 517 -18.05 26.95 11.43
C ALA A 517 -17.50 26.01 10.36
N MET A 518 -16.27 25.51 10.56
CA MET A 518 -15.62 24.58 9.62
C MET A 518 -15.53 25.09 8.16
N LYS A 519 -15.42 26.40 7.93
CA LYS A 519 -15.42 27.07 6.62
C LYS A 519 -16.78 27.04 5.90
N MET A 520 -17.88 26.91 6.65
CA MET A 520 -19.25 26.98 6.13
C MET A 520 -20.13 27.89 6.99
N GLU A 521 -21.04 28.62 6.36
CA GLU A 521 -22.02 29.48 7.05
C GLU A 521 -23.22 28.66 7.57
N HIS A 522 -23.62 28.93 8.81
CA HIS A 522 -24.72 28.35 9.54
C HIS A 522 -25.69 29.46 9.96
N VAL A 523 -26.93 29.39 9.50
CA VAL A 523 -27.99 30.38 9.82
C VAL A 523 -28.74 29.95 11.08
N ILE A 524 -28.92 30.87 12.02
CA ILE A 524 -29.71 30.66 13.23
C ILE A 524 -31.10 31.26 13.01
N GLU A 525 -32.13 30.41 13.02
CA GLU A 525 -33.51 30.78 12.69
C GLU A 525 -34.39 30.99 13.94
N ALA A 526 -35.49 31.74 13.79
CA ALA A 526 -36.46 31.96 14.85
C ALA A 526 -37.29 30.69 15.17
N PRO A 527 -37.35 30.22 16.43
CA PRO A 527 -38.06 29.00 16.81
C PRO A 527 -39.60 29.13 16.76
N GLY A 528 -40.11 30.36 16.72
CA GLY A 528 -41.54 30.68 16.66
C GLY A 528 -41.75 32.14 16.24
N THR A 529 -43.01 32.57 16.10
CA THR A 529 -43.30 34.00 15.88
C THR A 529 -43.16 34.77 17.19
N GLY A 530 -42.30 35.77 17.22
CA GLY A 530 -41.91 36.47 18.45
C GLY A 530 -41.03 37.67 18.18
N TYR A 531 -40.37 38.18 19.22
CA TYR A 531 -39.49 39.34 19.15
C TYR A 531 -38.10 38.98 19.71
N VAL A 532 -37.04 39.43 19.04
CA VAL A 532 -35.68 39.36 19.58
C VAL A 532 -35.52 40.44 20.65
N GLU A 533 -35.33 40.07 21.91
CA GLU A 533 -35.20 41.01 23.03
C GLU A 533 -33.79 41.64 23.06
N SER A 534 -32.76 40.82 22.92
CA SER A 534 -31.36 41.26 22.88
C SER A 534 -30.45 40.21 22.26
N PHE A 535 -29.43 40.62 21.50
CA PHE A 535 -28.29 39.76 21.16
C PHE A 535 -27.26 39.77 22.30
N LEU A 536 -26.69 38.60 22.57
CA LEU A 536 -25.68 38.37 23.61
C LEU A 536 -24.28 38.20 23.03
N VAL A 537 -24.15 38.30 21.70
CA VAL A 537 -22.93 38.21 20.89
C VAL A 537 -22.91 39.34 19.85
N ALA A 538 -21.73 39.68 19.35
CA ALA A 538 -21.51 40.69 18.30
C ALA A 538 -20.88 40.07 17.04
N ASP A 539 -20.93 40.80 15.92
CA ASP A 539 -20.25 40.40 14.68
C ASP A 539 -18.74 40.22 14.92
N GLY A 540 -18.20 39.06 14.51
CA GLY A 540 -16.81 38.68 14.70
C GLY A 540 -16.52 37.87 15.97
N ASP A 541 -17.50 37.68 16.86
CA ASP A 541 -17.29 36.91 18.10
C ASP A 541 -17.14 35.41 17.81
N GLY A 542 -16.15 34.78 18.43
CA GLY A 542 -16.05 33.32 18.49
C GLY A 542 -17.05 32.76 19.49
N VAL A 543 -17.91 31.83 19.04
CA VAL A 543 -18.98 31.23 19.83
C VAL A 543 -18.76 29.73 19.98
N MET A 544 -19.01 29.20 21.18
CA MET A 544 -18.92 27.75 21.46
C MET A 544 -20.28 27.08 21.34
N GLU A 545 -20.28 25.77 21.07
CA GLU A 545 -21.51 24.96 21.13
C GLU A 545 -22.21 25.15 22.49
N GLY A 546 -23.50 25.51 22.46
CA GLY A 546 -24.32 25.81 23.64
C GLY A 546 -24.31 27.26 24.12
N GLN A 547 -23.52 28.17 23.51
CA GLN A 547 -23.48 29.60 23.88
C GLN A 547 -24.77 30.35 23.54
N PRO A 548 -25.37 31.18 24.43
CA PRO A 548 -26.62 31.85 24.17
C PRO A 548 -26.28 33.02 23.25
N LEU A 549 -26.85 33.00 22.07
CA LEU A 549 -26.59 33.99 21.04
C LEU A 549 -27.51 35.19 21.21
N LEU A 550 -28.76 34.95 21.60
CA LEU A 550 -29.77 35.99 21.78
C LEU A 550 -30.91 35.53 22.70
N VAL A 551 -31.72 36.47 23.18
CA VAL A 551 -32.96 36.25 23.93
C VAL A 551 -34.16 36.52 23.01
N PHE A 552 -35.12 35.60 23.00
CA PHE A 552 -36.25 35.53 22.08
C PHE A 552 -37.58 35.31 22.81
N GLN A 553 -38.49 36.27 22.72
CA GLN A 553 -39.78 36.19 23.39
C GLN A 553 -40.89 35.80 22.40
N LEU A 554 -41.60 34.70 22.67
CA LEU A 554 -42.77 34.29 21.90
C LEU A 554 -43.94 35.26 22.12
N SER A 555 -44.66 35.59 21.04
CA SER A 555 -45.86 36.44 21.09
C SER A 555 -47.12 35.59 21.36
N ASP A 556 -47.93 35.99 22.35
CA ASP A 556 -49.23 35.35 22.68
C ASP A 556 -50.32 35.58 21.62
N GLN A 557 -50.04 36.37 20.58
CA GLN A 557 -50.98 36.50 19.46
C GLN A 557 -50.78 35.33 18.49
N GLN A 558 -51.72 34.38 18.54
CA GLN A 558 -52.00 33.45 17.45
C GLN A 558 -52.49 34.24 16.22
N GLY A 559 -51.55 34.91 15.56
CA GLY A 559 -51.73 35.32 14.17
C GLY A 559 -51.78 34.05 13.35
N GLN A 560 -52.94 33.80 12.72
CA GLN A 560 -53.08 32.86 11.63
C GLN A 560 -52.10 33.28 10.52
N SER A 561 -50.86 32.81 10.58
CA SER A 561 -50.08 32.65 9.36
C SER A 561 -50.59 31.37 8.73
N ALA A 562 -51.03 31.48 7.48
CA ALA A 562 -51.21 30.33 6.64
C ALA A 562 -49.86 29.60 6.64
N GLN A 563 -49.79 28.45 7.32
CA GLN A 563 -48.84 27.42 6.99
C GLN A 563 -49.12 27.07 5.52
N GLN A 564 -48.42 27.74 4.62
CA GLN A 564 -47.80 26.96 3.56
C GLN A 564 -46.81 26.08 4.30
N ASP A 565 -47.26 24.88 4.69
CA ASP A 565 -46.35 23.77 4.69
C ASP A 565 -45.75 23.81 3.29
N GLU A 566 -44.54 24.36 3.15
CA GLU A 566 -43.67 23.95 2.07
C GLU A 566 -43.52 22.45 2.31
N VAL A 567 -44.42 21.69 1.67
CA VAL A 567 -44.16 20.33 1.31
C VAL A 567 -42.84 20.44 0.56
N LEU A 568 -41.73 20.19 1.27
CA LEU A 568 -40.42 20.04 0.67
C LEU A 568 -40.61 18.86 -0.26
N ASP A 569 -40.85 19.18 -1.52
CA ASP A 569 -40.96 18.21 -2.57
C ASP A 569 -39.58 17.54 -2.66
N PRO A 570 -39.44 16.27 -2.25
CA PRO A 570 -38.15 15.58 -2.36
C PRO A 570 -37.69 15.47 -3.82
N ASP A 571 -38.62 15.68 -4.78
CA ASP A 571 -38.33 15.73 -6.21
C ASP A 571 -37.98 17.15 -6.69
N ALA A 572 -38.05 18.18 -5.84
CA ALA A 572 -37.62 19.53 -6.18
C ALA A 572 -36.10 19.60 -6.35
N ILE A 573 -35.67 19.71 -7.61
CA ILE A 573 -34.26 19.80 -7.97
C ILE A 573 -33.74 21.19 -7.59
N ARG A 574 -32.85 21.23 -6.60
CA ARG A 574 -32.15 22.46 -6.19
C ARG A 574 -31.19 22.95 -7.28
N PRO A 575 -30.89 24.27 -7.37
CA PRO A 575 -29.99 24.80 -8.39
C PRO A 575 -28.59 24.16 -8.41
N ASP A 576 -28.02 23.86 -7.25
CA ASP A 576 -26.72 23.17 -7.12
C ASP A 576 -26.78 21.72 -7.61
N LEU A 577 -27.87 21.02 -7.29
CA LEU A 577 -28.13 19.67 -7.79
C LEU A 577 -28.38 19.68 -9.31
N GLN A 578 -29.13 20.65 -9.83
CA GLN A 578 -29.36 20.83 -11.26
C GLN A 578 -28.02 21.04 -11.99
N GLU A 579 -27.13 21.90 -11.46
CA GLU A 579 -25.80 22.07 -12.03
C GLU A 579 -25.00 20.75 -12.03
N CYS A 580 -25.10 19.96 -10.97
CA CYS A 580 -24.47 18.64 -10.91
C CYS A 580 -25.04 17.70 -11.98
N ILE A 581 -26.36 17.65 -12.13
CA ILE A 581 -27.07 16.84 -13.14
C ILE A 581 -26.64 17.27 -14.55
N ASP A 582 -26.66 18.58 -14.83
CA ASP A 582 -26.28 19.14 -16.13
C ASP A 582 -24.82 18.83 -16.47
N ARG A 583 -23.91 18.87 -15.48
CA ARG A 583 -22.50 18.53 -15.70
C ARG A 583 -22.29 17.03 -15.95
N HIS A 584 -23.04 16.16 -15.28
CA HIS A 584 -22.98 14.71 -15.56
C HIS A 584 -23.59 14.37 -16.93
N ALA A 585 -24.60 15.13 -17.36
CA ALA A 585 -25.31 14.93 -18.61
C ALA A 585 -24.38 14.95 -19.83
N TYR A 586 -23.32 15.77 -19.84
CA TYR A 586 -22.33 15.82 -20.93
C TYR A 586 -21.66 14.47 -21.22
N GLY A 587 -21.55 13.59 -20.23
CA GLY A 587 -20.93 12.28 -20.38
C GLY A 587 -21.86 11.20 -20.91
N LEU A 588 -23.18 11.43 -20.94
CA LEU A 588 -24.20 10.42 -21.27
C LEU A 588 -24.44 10.33 -22.78
N ASP A 589 -24.70 9.12 -23.26
CA ASP A 589 -24.88 8.86 -24.70
C ASP A 589 -26.08 9.61 -25.29
N GLU A 590 -27.17 9.72 -24.54
CA GLU A 590 -28.39 10.45 -24.94
C GLU A 590 -28.14 11.94 -25.25
N ASN A 591 -27.11 12.53 -24.62
CA ASN A 591 -26.72 13.92 -24.82
C ASN A 591 -25.55 14.08 -25.81
N ARG A 592 -25.13 12.99 -26.47
CA ARG A 592 -24.03 12.98 -27.45
C ARG A 592 -24.44 12.31 -28.78
N PRO A 593 -25.60 12.65 -29.38
CA PRO A 593 -26.17 11.91 -30.50
C PRO A 593 -25.25 11.80 -31.73
N ASP A 594 -24.46 12.83 -32.02
CA ASP A 594 -23.50 12.81 -33.13
C ASP A 594 -22.33 11.83 -32.90
N ALA A 595 -21.85 11.72 -31.66
CA ALA A 595 -20.80 10.79 -31.31
C ALA A 595 -21.30 9.34 -31.38
N VAL A 596 -22.51 9.10 -30.85
CA VAL A 596 -23.20 7.81 -30.88
C VAL A 596 -23.46 7.38 -32.33
N ALA A 597 -24.06 8.25 -33.15
CA ALA A 597 -24.34 7.97 -34.55
C ALA A 597 -23.06 7.62 -35.36
N ARG A 598 -21.93 8.29 -35.08
CA ARG A 598 -20.64 7.97 -35.70
C ARG A 598 -20.10 6.59 -35.29
N ARG A 599 -20.33 6.14 -34.05
CA ARG A 599 -19.96 4.78 -33.60
C ARG A 599 -20.84 3.72 -34.24
N HIS A 600 -22.17 3.89 -34.16
CA HIS A 600 -23.12 2.97 -34.75
C HIS A 600 -22.98 2.86 -36.28
N GLY A 601 -22.64 3.96 -36.95
CA GLY A 601 -22.32 3.97 -38.39
C GLY A 601 -21.12 3.08 -38.76
N LYS A 602 -20.22 2.79 -37.81
CA LYS A 602 -19.11 1.83 -37.95
C LYS A 602 -19.46 0.42 -37.47
N ARG A 603 -20.71 0.18 -37.08
CA ARG A 603 -21.19 -1.05 -36.42
C ARG A 603 -20.40 -1.37 -35.15
N GLN A 604 -20.03 -0.33 -34.41
CA GLN A 604 -19.39 -0.44 -33.10
C GLN A 604 -20.30 0.18 -32.05
N ARG A 605 -20.23 -0.36 -30.84
CA ARG A 605 -20.92 0.15 -29.66
C ARG A 605 -20.17 1.34 -29.07
N THR A 606 -20.86 2.12 -28.25
CA THR A 606 -20.23 3.12 -27.39
C THR A 606 -19.56 2.45 -26.19
N ALA A 607 -18.70 3.21 -25.51
CA ALA A 607 -18.12 2.80 -24.24
C ALA A 607 -19.18 2.41 -23.20
N ARG A 608 -20.27 3.19 -23.10
CA ARG A 608 -21.34 2.96 -22.13
C ARG A 608 -22.22 1.77 -22.51
N GLU A 609 -22.52 1.57 -23.79
CA GLU A 609 -23.24 0.38 -24.28
C GLU A 609 -22.46 -0.90 -23.95
N ASN A 610 -21.13 -0.89 -24.08
CA ASN A 610 -20.30 -2.03 -23.71
C ASN A 610 -20.29 -2.29 -22.19
N ILE A 611 -20.24 -1.25 -21.36
CA ILE A 611 -20.34 -1.40 -19.90
C ILE A 611 -21.72 -1.93 -19.50
N ALA A 612 -22.80 -1.38 -20.06
CA ALA A 612 -24.16 -1.79 -19.74
C ALA A 612 -24.44 -3.25 -20.12
N ASP A 613 -23.88 -3.73 -21.23
CA ASP A 613 -23.98 -5.14 -21.62
C ASP A 613 -23.08 -6.06 -20.78
N LEU A 614 -21.98 -5.54 -20.23
CA LEU A 614 -21.02 -6.29 -19.42
C LEU A 614 -21.46 -6.41 -17.95
N CYS A 615 -21.82 -5.30 -17.31
CA CYS A 615 -22.18 -5.27 -15.90
C CYS A 615 -23.62 -5.76 -15.69
N ASP A 616 -23.90 -6.28 -14.51
CA ASP A 616 -25.27 -6.57 -14.07
C ASP A 616 -26.05 -5.26 -13.92
N ASP A 617 -27.36 -5.29 -14.20
CA ASP A 617 -28.21 -4.11 -14.27
C ASP A 617 -28.14 -3.26 -12.99
N GLY A 618 -27.83 -1.97 -13.14
CA GLY A 618 -27.75 -1.02 -12.03
C GLY A 618 -26.52 -1.17 -11.11
N SER A 619 -25.60 -2.10 -11.39
CA SER A 619 -24.45 -2.35 -10.52
C SER A 619 -23.25 -1.42 -10.76
N PHE A 620 -23.16 -0.77 -11.93
CA PHE A 620 -22.00 0.03 -12.29
C PHE A 620 -22.00 1.42 -11.62
N VAL A 621 -20.95 1.68 -10.85
CA VAL A 621 -20.70 2.96 -10.17
C VAL A 621 -19.48 3.62 -10.82
N GLU A 622 -19.72 4.66 -11.60
CA GLU A 622 -18.68 5.37 -12.35
C GLU A 622 -17.82 6.27 -11.47
N TYR A 623 -16.50 6.22 -11.68
CA TYR A 623 -15.51 7.07 -11.03
C TYR A 623 -15.06 8.19 -11.96
N GLY A 624 -15.06 9.42 -11.43
CA GLY A 624 -14.64 10.62 -12.15
C GLY A 624 -15.39 10.90 -13.46
N PRO A 625 -16.74 10.86 -13.50
CA PRO A 625 -17.51 11.18 -14.72
C PRO A 625 -17.30 12.63 -15.18
N LEU A 626 -17.08 13.56 -14.24
CA LEU A 626 -16.90 14.99 -14.50
C LEU A 626 -15.46 15.39 -14.89
N VAL A 627 -14.54 14.41 -14.99
CA VAL A 627 -13.15 14.68 -15.38
C VAL A 627 -13.10 15.14 -16.83
N ILE A 628 -12.25 16.14 -17.12
CA ILE A 628 -12.04 16.70 -18.46
C ILE A 628 -10.57 16.59 -18.86
N ALA A 629 -10.26 16.67 -20.16
CA ALA A 629 -8.87 16.63 -20.62
C ALA A 629 -8.02 17.80 -20.08
N ALA A 630 -6.74 17.54 -19.83
CA ALA A 630 -5.76 18.50 -19.31
C ALA A 630 -5.30 19.52 -20.36
N GLN A 631 -6.23 20.33 -20.89
CA GLN A 631 -6.05 21.12 -22.10
C GLN A 631 -6.54 22.58 -21.96
N ARG A 632 -6.62 23.10 -20.73
CA ARG A 632 -7.15 24.42 -20.39
C ARG A 632 -6.36 25.57 -21.02
N ARG A 633 -5.09 25.36 -21.40
CA ARG A 633 -4.33 26.41 -22.12
C ARG A 633 -4.66 26.50 -23.62
N ARG A 634 -5.40 25.54 -24.19
CA ARG A 634 -5.73 25.51 -25.63
C ARG A 634 -7.22 25.53 -25.95
N ARG A 635 -8.07 25.22 -24.98
CA ARG A 635 -9.53 25.08 -25.13
C ARG A 635 -10.22 25.77 -23.97
N THR A 636 -11.39 26.33 -24.23
CA THR A 636 -12.25 26.90 -23.17
C THR A 636 -12.76 25.79 -22.26
N LEU A 637 -13.08 26.13 -21.01
CA LEU A 637 -13.62 25.17 -20.05
C LEU A 637 -14.93 24.51 -20.55
N GLN A 638 -15.82 25.29 -21.19
CA GLN A 638 -17.07 24.79 -21.75
C GLN A 638 -16.83 23.73 -22.84
N ASP A 639 -15.97 24.01 -23.83
CA ASP A 639 -15.56 23.03 -24.85
C ASP A 639 -14.98 21.75 -24.24
N LEU A 640 -14.20 21.87 -23.15
CA LEU A 640 -13.65 20.69 -22.47
C LEU A 640 -14.73 19.85 -21.79
N MET A 641 -15.74 20.47 -21.18
CA MET A 641 -16.87 19.76 -20.58
C MET A 641 -17.67 18.99 -21.65
N GLU A 642 -17.96 19.64 -22.79
CA GLU A 642 -18.75 19.05 -23.87
C GLU A 642 -18.00 17.97 -24.66
N ASN A 643 -16.73 18.21 -24.98
CA ASN A 643 -15.98 17.40 -25.96
C ASN A 643 -14.92 16.50 -25.34
N THR A 644 -14.67 16.59 -24.03
CA THR A 644 -13.71 15.72 -23.34
C THR A 644 -14.24 15.04 -22.07
N PRO A 645 -15.50 14.58 -22.03
CA PRO A 645 -16.07 13.95 -20.84
C PRO A 645 -15.27 12.71 -20.42
N GLY A 646 -15.07 12.56 -19.12
CA GLY A 646 -14.26 11.51 -18.51
C GLY A 646 -12.78 11.47 -18.95
N ASP A 647 -12.28 12.50 -19.64
CA ASP A 647 -11.03 12.48 -20.42
C ASP A 647 -10.92 11.24 -21.35
N GLY A 648 -12.05 10.80 -21.91
CA GLY A 648 -12.10 9.65 -22.80
C GLY A 648 -11.89 8.29 -22.13
N MET A 649 -12.19 8.18 -20.84
CA MET A 649 -12.25 6.91 -20.12
C MET A 649 -13.50 6.87 -19.22
N VAL A 650 -14.35 5.87 -19.43
CA VAL A 650 -15.47 5.53 -18.54
C VAL A 650 -15.00 4.36 -17.70
N THR A 651 -15.02 4.50 -16.38
CA THR A 651 -14.40 3.52 -15.49
C THR A 651 -15.05 3.51 -14.12
N GLY A 652 -15.05 2.37 -13.43
CA GLY A 652 -15.71 2.24 -12.15
C GLY A 652 -15.75 0.82 -11.61
N LEU A 653 -16.56 0.63 -10.56
CA LEU A 653 -16.86 -0.68 -9.97
C LEU A 653 -18.19 -1.18 -10.52
N GLY A 654 -18.31 -2.49 -10.77
CA GLY A 654 -19.56 -3.13 -11.16
C GLY A 654 -19.59 -4.59 -10.74
N CYS A 655 -20.74 -5.25 -10.92
CA CYS A 655 -20.87 -6.69 -10.73
C CYS A 655 -21.00 -7.37 -12.09
N ILE A 656 -20.37 -8.54 -12.26
CA ILE A 656 -20.52 -9.40 -13.43
C ILE A 656 -20.86 -10.80 -12.94
N ASN A 657 -22.00 -11.35 -13.37
CA ASN A 657 -22.50 -12.68 -13.02
C ASN A 657 -23.00 -12.83 -11.56
N SER A 658 -23.53 -11.77 -10.94
CA SER A 658 -24.12 -11.84 -9.59
C SER A 658 -25.21 -12.89 -9.45
N GLU A 659 -26.02 -13.11 -10.50
CA GLU A 659 -27.04 -14.17 -10.50
C GLU A 659 -26.46 -15.58 -10.32
N LEU A 660 -25.21 -15.82 -10.74
CA LEU A 660 -24.57 -17.13 -10.68
C LEU A 660 -23.74 -17.33 -9.39
N PHE A 661 -23.11 -16.27 -8.88
CA PHE A 661 -22.10 -16.38 -7.81
C PHE A 661 -22.35 -15.47 -6.59
N GLY A 662 -23.37 -14.60 -6.64
CA GLY A 662 -23.63 -13.56 -5.64
C GLY A 662 -22.74 -12.32 -5.80
N ASP A 663 -23.17 -11.20 -5.22
CA ASP A 663 -22.55 -9.89 -5.41
C ASP A 663 -21.07 -9.87 -5.01
N ASP A 664 -20.70 -10.53 -3.90
CA ASP A 664 -19.34 -10.49 -3.37
C ASP A 664 -18.29 -11.04 -4.34
N ALA A 665 -18.60 -12.15 -5.03
CA ALA A 665 -17.74 -12.79 -6.03
C ALA A 665 -17.89 -12.18 -7.43
N ALA A 666 -18.99 -11.47 -7.68
CA ALA A 666 -19.28 -10.79 -8.94
C ALA A 666 -18.59 -9.43 -9.09
N ARG A 667 -18.18 -8.79 -7.98
CA ARG A 667 -17.50 -7.48 -8.00
C ARG A 667 -16.27 -7.47 -8.89
N CYS A 668 -16.14 -6.42 -9.70
CA CYS A 668 -15.02 -6.20 -10.59
C CYS A 668 -14.79 -4.70 -10.82
N VAL A 669 -13.58 -4.37 -11.27
CA VAL A 669 -13.28 -3.07 -11.87
C VAL A 669 -13.54 -3.18 -13.37
N VAL A 670 -14.32 -2.26 -13.93
CA VAL A 670 -14.59 -2.18 -15.37
C VAL A 670 -14.06 -0.86 -15.89
N MET A 671 -13.28 -0.93 -16.96
CA MET A 671 -12.67 0.23 -17.59
C MET A 671 -12.83 0.16 -19.10
N THR A 672 -13.26 1.25 -19.71
CA THR A 672 -13.32 1.37 -21.17
C THR A 672 -12.77 2.71 -21.61
N TYR A 673 -11.90 2.68 -22.61
CA TYR A 673 -11.58 3.90 -23.35
C TYR A 673 -12.77 4.28 -24.23
N ASP A 674 -13.10 5.57 -24.27
CA ASP A 674 -14.12 6.10 -25.18
C ASP A 674 -13.44 6.65 -26.44
N TYR A 675 -13.49 5.87 -27.53
CA TYR A 675 -12.89 6.25 -28.80
C TYR A 675 -13.48 7.55 -29.38
N THR A 676 -14.71 7.92 -28.99
CA THR A 676 -15.34 9.16 -29.47
C THR A 676 -14.71 10.41 -28.86
N VAL A 677 -13.98 10.28 -27.75
CA VAL A 677 -13.25 11.36 -27.09
C VAL A 677 -11.78 11.23 -27.42
N LEU A 678 -11.29 12.15 -28.26
CA LEU A 678 -9.86 12.24 -28.63
C LEU A 678 -9.26 10.89 -29.07
N ALA A 679 -10.04 10.10 -29.82
CA ALA A 679 -9.66 8.78 -30.35
C ALA A 679 -9.24 7.76 -29.28
N GLY A 680 -9.79 7.84 -28.05
CA GLY A 680 -9.48 6.92 -26.96
C GLY A 680 -8.01 6.99 -26.51
N THR A 681 -7.35 8.13 -26.74
CA THR A 681 -5.94 8.32 -26.40
C THR A 681 -5.73 8.53 -24.90
N GLN A 682 -4.56 8.09 -24.42
CA GLN A 682 -4.16 8.28 -23.03
C GLN A 682 -3.75 9.73 -22.76
N GLY A 683 -4.43 10.40 -21.83
CA GLY A 683 -4.18 11.76 -21.39
C GLY A 683 -3.81 11.80 -19.90
N ILE A 684 -3.39 12.97 -19.41
CA ILE A 684 -2.96 13.11 -18.00
C ILE A 684 -4.08 12.68 -17.04
N GLN A 685 -5.32 13.09 -17.29
CA GLN A 685 -6.42 12.86 -16.35
C GLN A 685 -6.95 11.42 -16.42
N ASN A 686 -7.07 10.84 -17.61
CA ASN A 686 -7.44 9.43 -17.70
C ASN A 686 -6.33 8.48 -17.18
N HIS A 687 -5.06 8.92 -17.13
CA HIS A 687 -4.01 8.23 -16.36
C HIS A 687 -4.32 8.20 -14.86
N HIS A 688 -4.67 9.34 -14.26
CA HIS A 688 -5.08 9.37 -12.84
C HIS A 688 -6.32 8.51 -12.57
N LYS A 689 -7.30 8.50 -13.49
CA LYS A 689 -8.49 7.63 -13.38
C LYS A 689 -8.11 6.16 -13.36
N LYS A 690 -7.25 5.69 -14.29
CA LYS A 690 -6.85 4.28 -14.30
C LYS A 690 -5.96 3.89 -13.12
N ASP A 691 -5.03 4.75 -12.71
CA ASP A 691 -4.17 4.47 -11.55
C ASP A 691 -5.04 4.25 -10.29
N ARG A 692 -6.07 5.08 -10.10
CA ARG A 692 -7.05 4.89 -9.02
C ARG A 692 -7.78 3.55 -9.11
N MET A 693 -8.17 3.11 -10.31
CA MET A 693 -8.85 1.84 -10.50
C MET A 693 -7.93 0.65 -10.26
N PHE A 694 -6.66 0.74 -10.66
CA PHE A 694 -5.67 -0.31 -10.40
C PHE A 694 -5.38 -0.47 -8.91
N GLU A 695 -5.29 0.65 -8.17
CA GLU A 695 -5.16 0.60 -6.72
C GLU A 695 -6.38 -0.05 -6.05
N LEU A 696 -7.60 0.26 -6.51
CA LEU A 696 -8.81 -0.36 -5.97
C LEU A 696 -8.85 -1.86 -6.30
N ALA A 697 -8.50 -2.26 -7.52
CA ALA A 697 -8.38 -3.67 -7.90
C ALA A 697 -7.36 -4.41 -7.02
N GLU A 698 -6.21 -3.81 -6.72
CA GLU A 698 -5.18 -4.41 -5.84
C GLU A 698 -5.67 -4.52 -4.39
N ARG A 699 -6.29 -3.45 -3.84
CA ARG A 699 -6.76 -3.41 -2.45
C ARG A 699 -7.95 -4.33 -2.19
N MET A 700 -8.89 -4.37 -3.13
CA MET A 700 -10.12 -5.17 -3.02
C MET A 700 -9.93 -6.59 -3.53
N GLN A 701 -8.83 -6.85 -4.26
CA GLN A 701 -8.54 -8.14 -4.91
C GLN A 701 -9.68 -8.59 -5.83
N VAL A 702 -10.21 -7.65 -6.62
CA VAL A 702 -11.29 -7.90 -7.59
C VAL A 702 -10.75 -7.96 -9.02
N PRO A 703 -11.34 -8.78 -9.92
CA PRO A 703 -10.98 -8.83 -11.33
C PRO A 703 -11.04 -7.46 -12.03
N VAL A 704 -10.27 -7.32 -13.10
CA VAL A 704 -10.32 -6.12 -13.96
C VAL A 704 -10.72 -6.50 -15.38
N VAL A 705 -11.74 -5.82 -15.93
CA VAL A 705 -12.10 -5.90 -17.34
C VAL A 705 -11.77 -4.58 -18.03
N LEU A 706 -10.87 -4.63 -19.02
CA LEU A 706 -10.39 -3.49 -19.78
C LEU A 706 -10.84 -3.58 -21.25
N PHE A 707 -11.77 -2.73 -21.65
CA PHE A 707 -12.02 -2.42 -23.06
C PHE A 707 -10.95 -1.43 -23.57
N SER A 708 -10.01 -1.99 -24.32
CA SER A 708 -8.85 -1.29 -24.86
C SER A 708 -9.08 -0.92 -26.32
N GLU A 709 -9.33 0.36 -26.57
CA GLU A 709 -9.46 0.95 -27.89
C GLU A 709 -8.84 2.35 -27.87
N GLY A 710 -7.99 2.68 -28.85
CA GLY A 710 -7.35 3.99 -28.98
C GLY A 710 -5.84 3.94 -29.23
N GLY A 711 -5.18 5.05 -28.93
CA GLY A 711 -3.74 5.26 -29.14
C GLY A 711 -2.99 5.70 -27.89
N GLY A 712 -1.70 6.00 -28.06
CA GLY A 712 -0.78 6.35 -26.96
C GLY A 712 -0.92 7.78 -26.45
N GLY A 713 0.05 8.17 -25.61
CA GLY A 713 0.08 9.43 -24.88
C GLY A 713 -0.24 10.65 -25.74
N ARG A 714 -0.97 11.61 -25.16
CA ARG A 714 -1.53 12.77 -25.86
C ARG A 714 -0.59 13.99 -25.79
N PRO A 715 0.14 14.35 -26.87
CA PRO A 715 1.15 15.41 -26.80
C PRO A 715 0.57 16.80 -26.60
N GLY A 716 -0.73 16.98 -26.89
CA GLY A 716 -1.39 18.27 -26.78
C GLY A 716 -2.00 18.54 -25.41
N ASP A 717 -1.77 17.73 -24.37
CA ASP A 717 -2.14 18.10 -23.01
C ASP A 717 -1.24 19.25 -22.53
N THR A 718 -1.84 20.33 -22.04
CA THR A 718 -1.16 21.62 -21.79
C THR A 718 -1.18 22.06 -20.34
N ASP A 719 -1.91 21.40 -19.44
CA ASP A 719 -2.05 21.86 -18.06
C ASP A 719 -0.81 21.58 -17.18
N GLY A 720 0.10 20.71 -17.64
CA GLY A 720 1.39 20.43 -16.98
C GLY A 720 2.52 21.42 -17.33
N LEU A 721 3.70 21.20 -16.75
CA LEU A 721 4.95 21.82 -17.21
C LEU A 721 5.19 21.35 -18.64
N GLY A 722 5.16 22.28 -19.61
CA GLY A 722 5.24 21.95 -21.02
C GLY A 722 6.47 21.08 -21.30
N SER A 723 6.27 20.00 -22.07
CA SER A 723 7.31 19.00 -22.43
C SER A 723 7.65 17.95 -21.35
N SER A 724 6.72 17.59 -20.45
CA SER A 724 6.89 16.35 -19.67
C SER A 724 6.79 15.12 -20.59
N ALA A 725 7.77 14.22 -20.49
CA ALA A 725 7.82 12.99 -21.27
C ALA A 725 6.78 11.93 -20.82
N GLY A 726 6.17 12.09 -19.64
CA GLY A 726 5.18 11.15 -19.09
C GLY A 726 5.71 9.75 -18.79
N LEU A 727 7.04 9.57 -18.72
CA LEU A 727 7.70 8.28 -18.50
C LEU A 727 7.64 7.82 -17.03
N ASP A 728 7.27 8.70 -16.13
CA ASP A 728 7.02 8.45 -14.71
C ASP A 728 5.60 7.94 -14.44
N CYS A 729 4.76 7.75 -15.47
CA CYS A 729 3.40 7.26 -15.28
C CYS A 729 3.40 5.84 -14.68
N LEU A 730 2.61 5.63 -13.63
CA LEU A 730 2.59 4.37 -12.88
C LEU A 730 1.62 3.35 -13.45
N ALA A 731 0.71 3.76 -14.35
CA ALA A 731 -0.32 2.92 -14.93
C ALA A 731 0.16 1.55 -15.42
N PHE A 732 1.26 1.51 -16.19
CA PHE A 732 1.77 0.25 -16.74
C PHE A 732 2.36 -0.65 -15.65
N LEU A 733 3.03 -0.08 -14.65
CA LEU A 733 3.56 -0.81 -13.50
C LEU A 733 2.42 -1.34 -12.62
N TYR A 734 1.44 -0.50 -12.29
CA TYR A 734 0.30 -0.87 -11.46
C TYR A 734 -0.55 -1.95 -12.12
N PHE A 735 -0.86 -1.82 -13.40
CA PHE A 735 -1.61 -2.85 -14.12
C PHE A 735 -0.85 -4.17 -14.21
N ALA A 736 0.44 -4.15 -14.56
CA ALA A 736 1.25 -5.36 -14.62
C ALA A 736 1.39 -6.06 -13.25
N ARG A 737 1.39 -5.28 -12.15
CA ARG A 737 1.40 -5.83 -10.79
C ARG A 737 0.12 -6.58 -10.42
N LEU A 738 -0.98 -6.41 -11.14
CA LEU A 738 -2.21 -7.18 -10.91
C LEU A 738 -2.14 -8.61 -11.46
N SER A 739 -1.21 -8.91 -12.38
CA SER A 739 -1.02 -10.27 -12.91
C SER A 739 -0.78 -11.28 -11.79
N ALA A 740 -1.45 -12.44 -11.85
CA ALA A 740 -1.49 -13.47 -10.81
C ALA A 740 -2.05 -13.05 -9.43
N LEU A 741 -2.55 -11.82 -9.29
CA LEU A 741 -3.29 -11.37 -8.09
C LEU A 741 -4.79 -11.45 -8.33
N VAL A 742 -5.25 -10.88 -9.44
CA VAL A 742 -6.66 -10.85 -9.86
C VAL A 742 -6.76 -11.19 -11.34
N PRO A 743 -7.86 -11.81 -11.80
CA PRO A 743 -8.05 -12.07 -13.23
C PRO A 743 -8.08 -10.77 -14.04
N LEU A 744 -7.26 -10.70 -15.08
CA LEU A 744 -7.18 -9.56 -16.01
C LEU A 744 -7.77 -9.92 -17.37
N VAL A 745 -8.88 -9.28 -17.74
CA VAL A 745 -9.57 -9.49 -19.01
C VAL A 745 -9.39 -8.28 -19.91
N GLY A 746 -8.72 -8.46 -21.04
CA GLY A 746 -8.55 -7.45 -22.06
C GLY A 746 -9.51 -7.68 -23.23
N ILE A 747 -10.25 -6.64 -23.63
CA ILE A 747 -11.12 -6.68 -24.81
C ILE A 747 -10.65 -5.62 -25.82
N ALA A 748 -10.42 -6.02 -27.06
CA ALA A 748 -9.99 -5.12 -28.13
C ALA A 748 -11.01 -5.10 -29.27
N SER A 749 -11.48 -3.90 -29.62
CA SER A 749 -12.28 -3.64 -30.81
C SER A 749 -11.70 -2.45 -31.57
N GLY A 750 -11.75 -2.49 -32.90
CA GLY A 750 -11.26 -1.41 -33.75
C GLY A 750 -9.74 -1.24 -33.71
N ARG A 751 -9.24 -0.15 -33.14
CA ARG A 751 -7.81 0.22 -33.22
C ARG A 751 -7.22 0.31 -31.82
N ASN A 752 -6.21 -0.47 -31.51
CA ASN A 752 -5.60 -0.53 -30.19
C ASN A 752 -4.07 -0.44 -30.28
N PHE A 753 -3.53 0.75 -30.04
CA PHE A 753 -2.11 1.02 -30.24
C PHE A 753 -1.39 1.57 -29.01
N ALA A 754 -0.06 1.46 -29.01
CA ALA A 754 0.83 2.09 -28.05
C ALA A 754 0.50 1.69 -26.59
N GLY A 755 0.29 2.66 -25.69
CA GLY A 755 0.01 2.38 -24.28
C GLY A 755 -1.25 1.53 -24.07
N ASN A 756 -2.26 1.64 -24.92
CA ASN A 756 -3.45 0.78 -24.82
C ASN A 756 -3.09 -0.68 -25.19
N ALA A 757 -2.26 -0.88 -26.22
CA ALA A 757 -1.72 -2.20 -26.56
C ALA A 757 -0.81 -2.79 -25.46
N ALA A 758 -0.04 -1.95 -24.78
CA ALA A 758 0.80 -2.37 -23.66
C ALA A 758 -0.04 -2.92 -22.49
N LEU A 759 -1.11 -2.22 -22.10
CA LEU A 759 -2.03 -2.70 -21.06
C LEU A 759 -2.72 -4.00 -21.51
N LEU A 760 -3.21 -4.06 -22.75
CA LEU A 760 -3.85 -5.26 -23.29
C LEU A 760 -2.92 -6.48 -23.23
N GLY A 761 -1.64 -6.31 -23.58
CA GLY A 761 -0.64 -7.39 -23.55
C GLY A 761 -0.28 -7.90 -22.15
N CYS A 762 -0.66 -7.17 -21.09
CA CYS A 762 -0.52 -7.61 -19.70
C CYS A 762 -1.72 -8.41 -19.18
N CYS A 763 -2.80 -8.53 -19.95
CA CYS A 763 -4.00 -9.26 -19.53
C CYS A 763 -3.79 -10.79 -19.56
N ASP A 764 -4.53 -11.51 -18.71
CA ASP A 764 -4.51 -12.98 -18.68
C ASP A 764 -5.19 -13.56 -19.92
N VAL A 765 -6.20 -12.86 -20.44
CA VAL A 765 -6.89 -13.16 -21.69
C VAL A 765 -7.10 -11.89 -22.52
N VAL A 766 -6.87 -11.99 -23.82
CA VAL A 766 -7.17 -10.98 -24.83
C VAL A 766 -8.28 -11.50 -25.74
N ILE A 767 -9.44 -10.88 -25.64
CA ILE A 767 -10.62 -11.13 -26.49
C ILE A 767 -10.66 -10.03 -27.54
N ALA A 768 -10.52 -10.37 -28.82
CA ALA A 768 -10.49 -9.39 -29.89
C ALA A 768 -11.59 -9.62 -30.92
N THR A 769 -12.28 -8.56 -31.31
CA THR A 769 -13.25 -8.61 -32.42
C THR A 769 -12.52 -8.73 -33.76
N ARG A 770 -13.17 -9.28 -34.79
CA ARG A 770 -12.54 -9.45 -36.12
C ARG A 770 -11.98 -8.17 -36.74
N ASN A 771 -12.57 -7.02 -36.40
CA ASN A 771 -12.13 -5.72 -36.90
C ASN A 771 -10.97 -5.09 -36.09
N ALA A 772 -10.46 -5.77 -35.06
CA ALA A 772 -9.42 -5.21 -34.21
C ALA A 772 -8.03 -5.21 -34.89
N ASN A 773 -7.23 -4.21 -34.53
CA ASN A 773 -5.84 -4.03 -34.91
C ASN A 773 -5.05 -3.67 -33.66
N ILE A 774 -4.06 -4.48 -33.31
CA ILE A 774 -3.32 -4.36 -32.05
C ILE A 774 -1.84 -4.15 -32.37
N GLY A 775 -1.22 -3.11 -31.84
CA GLY A 775 0.21 -2.89 -32.10
C GLY A 775 0.89 -1.94 -31.12
N MET A 776 2.13 -2.26 -30.73
CA MET A 776 2.94 -1.37 -29.89
C MET A 776 3.22 -0.03 -30.57
N GLY A 777 3.31 -0.02 -31.90
CA GLY A 777 3.40 1.18 -32.74
C GLY A 777 2.09 1.46 -33.45
N GLY A 778 1.51 2.65 -33.31
CA GLY A 778 0.45 3.12 -34.21
C GLY A 778 1.03 3.76 -35.47
N PRO A 779 0.24 4.00 -36.53
CA PRO A 779 0.72 4.60 -37.78
C PRO A 779 1.56 5.87 -37.63
N ALA A 780 1.15 6.77 -36.75
CA ALA A 780 1.88 8.01 -36.49
C ALA A 780 3.28 7.77 -35.87
N MET A 781 3.44 6.73 -35.04
CA MET A 781 4.74 6.39 -34.46
C MET A 781 5.65 5.68 -35.46
N ILE A 782 5.08 4.85 -36.35
CA ILE A 782 5.81 4.18 -37.42
C ILE A 782 6.34 5.23 -38.42
N GLU A 783 5.48 6.17 -38.83
CA GLU A 783 5.84 7.27 -39.70
C GLU A 783 6.88 8.19 -39.04
N GLY A 784 6.66 8.57 -37.77
CA GLY A 784 7.61 9.39 -37.00
C GLY A 784 8.98 8.72 -36.82
N GLY A 785 9.04 7.38 -36.81
CA GLY A 785 10.28 6.60 -36.79
C GLY A 785 10.95 6.42 -38.16
N GLY A 786 10.38 6.96 -39.24
CA GLY A 786 10.91 6.84 -40.60
C GLY A 786 10.75 5.46 -41.23
N LEU A 787 9.81 4.64 -40.73
CA LEU A 787 9.61 3.24 -41.17
C LEU A 787 8.57 3.10 -42.30
N GLY A 788 8.08 4.22 -42.83
CA GLY A 788 7.05 4.29 -43.86
C GLY A 788 5.68 4.70 -43.31
N VAL A 789 4.71 4.82 -44.22
CA VAL A 789 3.34 5.23 -43.91
C VAL A 789 2.42 4.05 -44.14
N TYR A 790 1.64 3.71 -43.10
CA TYR A 790 0.73 2.57 -43.11
C TYR A 790 -0.65 3.00 -42.67
N ARG A 791 -1.67 2.31 -43.17
CA ARG A 791 -3.03 2.43 -42.66
C ARG A 791 -3.12 1.70 -41.31
N PRO A 792 -3.98 2.15 -40.38
CA PRO A 792 -4.20 1.45 -39.12
C PRO A 792 -4.52 -0.04 -39.29
N GLU A 793 -5.23 -0.39 -40.37
CA GLU A 793 -5.64 -1.77 -40.68
C GLU A 793 -4.48 -2.68 -41.13
N GLU A 794 -3.33 -2.09 -41.48
CA GLU A 794 -2.11 -2.82 -41.85
C GLU A 794 -1.23 -3.11 -40.61
N VAL A 795 -1.56 -2.53 -39.46
CA VAL A 795 -0.74 -2.60 -38.24
C VAL A 795 -1.35 -3.58 -37.25
N GLY A 796 -0.82 -4.79 -37.24
CA GLY A 796 -1.20 -5.85 -36.31
C GLY A 796 -2.67 -6.29 -36.41
N PRO A 797 -3.16 -6.67 -37.61
CA PRO A 797 -4.51 -7.19 -37.77
C PRO A 797 -4.69 -8.47 -36.94
N VAL A 798 -5.91 -8.73 -36.45
CA VAL A 798 -6.23 -9.92 -35.63
C VAL A 798 -5.82 -11.24 -36.29
N SER A 799 -5.84 -11.35 -37.62
CA SER A 799 -5.37 -12.54 -38.33
C SER A 799 -3.89 -12.86 -38.07
N VAL A 800 -3.07 -11.85 -37.78
CA VAL A 800 -1.67 -12.01 -37.37
C VAL A 800 -1.59 -12.24 -35.86
N GLN A 801 -2.32 -11.43 -35.07
CA GLN A 801 -2.23 -11.47 -33.61
C GLN A 801 -2.83 -12.74 -32.98
N ALA A 802 -3.77 -13.38 -33.65
CA ALA A 802 -4.24 -14.71 -33.24
C ALA A 802 -3.21 -15.80 -33.55
N GLY A 803 -2.42 -15.64 -34.61
CA GLY A 803 -1.42 -16.62 -35.04
C GLY A 803 -0.14 -16.61 -34.22
N ASN A 804 0.20 -15.47 -33.60
CA ASN A 804 1.40 -15.31 -32.76
C ASN A 804 1.11 -15.38 -31.25
N GLY A 805 -0.14 -15.63 -30.85
CA GLY A 805 -0.53 -15.84 -29.45
C GLY A 805 -0.85 -14.57 -28.65
N VAL A 806 -0.85 -13.39 -29.29
CA VAL A 806 -1.27 -12.12 -28.64
C VAL A 806 -2.77 -12.08 -28.36
N VAL A 807 -3.58 -12.64 -29.26
CA VAL A 807 -5.03 -12.76 -29.08
C VAL A 807 -5.37 -14.19 -28.67
N ASP A 808 -6.02 -14.33 -27.51
CA ASP A 808 -6.46 -15.62 -26.99
C ASP A 808 -7.76 -16.08 -27.64
N ILE A 809 -8.72 -15.18 -27.82
CA ILE A 809 -10.05 -15.47 -28.37
C ILE A 809 -10.44 -14.44 -29.42
N VAL A 810 -10.80 -14.90 -30.61
CA VAL A 810 -11.35 -14.05 -31.68
C VAL A 810 -12.87 -14.18 -31.69
N VAL A 811 -13.57 -13.05 -31.64
CA VAL A 811 -15.03 -12.96 -31.67
C VAL A 811 -15.51 -12.09 -32.82
N GLU A 812 -16.79 -12.20 -33.19
CA GLU A 812 -17.36 -11.44 -34.30
C GLU A 812 -17.45 -9.94 -33.99
N ASP A 813 -18.00 -9.59 -32.82
CA ASP A 813 -18.31 -8.22 -32.42
C ASP A 813 -18.19 -8.02 -30.90
N GLU A 814 -18.47 -6.80 -30.44
CA GLU A 814 -18.37 -6.40 -29.04
C GLU A 814 -19.37 -7.12 -28.14
N GLN A 815 -20.52 -7.55 -28.66
CA GLN A 815 -21.50 -8.35 -27.90
C GLN A 815 -21.00 -9.76 -27.63
N ALA A 816 -20.41 -10.39 -28.64
CA ALA A 816 -19.75 -11.66 -28.44
C ALA A 816 -18.54 -11.51 -27.50
N ALA A 817 -17.87 -10.35 -27.50
CA ALA A 817 -16.76 -10.07 -26.59
C ALA A 817 -17.20 -9.97 -25.12
N THR A 818 -18.26 -9.21 -24.81
CA THR A 818 -18.83 -9.12 -23.45
C THR A 818 -19.29 -10.48 -22.96
N ALA A 819 -20.03 -11.25 -23.77
CA ALA A 819 -20.47 -12.59 -23.42
C ALA A 819 -19.29 -13.54 -23.13
N THR A 820 -18.22 -13.44 -23.92
CA THR A 820 -16.99 -14.23 -23.71
C THR A 820 -16.27 -13.81 -22.44
N ALA A 821 -16.21 -12.51 -22.13
CA ALA A 821 -15.61 -11.99 -20.90
C ALA A 821 -16.37 -12.47 -19.65
N LYS A 822 -17.72 -12.41 -19.67
CA LYS A 822 -18.58 -12.98 -18.62
C LYS A 822 -18.28 -14.47 -18.41
N ARG A 823 -18.20 -15.22 -19.51
CA ARG A 823 -17.88 -16.66 -19.47
C ARG A 823 -16.50 -16.93 -18.91
N TYR A 824 -15.48 -16.19 -19.35
CA TYR A 824 -14.11 -16.31 -18.85
C TYR A 824 -14.02 -16.02 -17.34
N LEU A 825 -14.62 -14.92 -16.87
CA LEU A 825 -14.60 -14.59 -15.44
C LEU A 825 -15.28 -15.67 -14.59
N SER A 826 -16.33 -16.31 -15.11
CA SER A 826 -17.07 -17.33 -14.36
C SER A 826 -16.17 -18.44 -13.78
N TYR A 827 -15.10 -18.85 -14.49
CA TYR A 827 -14.20 -19.92 -14.03
C TYR A 827 -13.39 -19.54 -12.78
N PHE A 828 -13.31 -18.25 -12.47
CA PHE A 828 -12.57 -17.69 -11.33
C PHE A 828 -13.50 -17.24 -10.18
N GLN A 829 -14.83 -17.27 -10.40
CA GLN A 829 -15.83 -16.78 -9.45
C GLN A 829 -16.44 -17.89 -8.58
N GLY A 830 -16.30 -19.17 -8.98
CA GLY A 830 -16.72 -20.31 -8.19
C GLY A 830 -17.31 -21.47 -9.00
N ASP A 831 -17.93 -22.40 -8.29
CA ASP A 831 -18.61 -23.58 -8.83
C ASP A 831 -20.03 -23.22 -9.31
N LEU A 832 -20.48 -23.83 -10.40
CA LEU A 832 -21.87 -23.72 -10.86
C LEU A 832 -22.75 -24.79 -10.20
N SER A 833 -23.94 -24.38 -9.74
CA SER A 833 -24.93 -25.28 -9.16
C SER A 833 -25.68 -26.10 -10.20
N GLN A 834 -25.81 -25.58 -11.43
CA GLN A 834 -26.47 -26.24 -12.55
C GLN A 834 -25.46 -26.58 -13.64
N TRP A 835 -25.47 -27.83 -14.07
CA TRP A 835 -24.58 -28.35 -15.12
C TRP A 835 -25.19 -29.59 -15.76
N GLN A 836 -24.72 -29.92 -16.96
CA GLN A 836 -25.11 -31.13 -17.68
C GLN A 836 -23.88 -31.82 -18.27
N ALA A 837 -23.77 -33.13 -18.06
CA ALA A 837 -22.72 -33.95 -18.66
C ALA A 837 -23.17 -34.54 -20.01
N PRO A 838 -22.29 -34.63 -21.02
CA PRO A 838 -22.50 -35.43 -22.22
C PRO A 838 -22.64 -36.93 -21.91
N ASP A 839 -23.15 -37.72 -22.86
CA ASP A 839 -23.14 -39.19 -22.73
C ASP A 839 -21.70 -39.73 -22.77
N GLN A 840 -21.17 -40.08 -21.60
CA GLN A 840 -19.79 -40.52 -21.43
C GLN A 840 -19.46 -41.79 -22.21
N ARG A 841 -20.45 -42.59 -22.62
CA ARG A 841 -20.22 -43.80 -23.44
C ARG A 841 -19.65 -43.47 -24.82
N LEU A 842 -19.90 -42.27 -25.34
CA LEU A 842 -19.38 -41.82 -26.64
C LEU A 842 -17.85 -41.74 -26.65
N LEU A 843 -17.22 -41.48 -25.49
CA LEU A 843 -15.77 -41.42 -25.33
C LEU A 843 -15.07 -42.71 -25.81
N ARG A 844 -15.72 -43.87 -25.69
CA ARG A 844 -15.21 -45.18 -26.09
C ARG A 844 -14.87 -45.28 -27.58
N THR A 845 -15.47 -44.42 -28.41
CA THR A 845 -15.33 -44.47 -29.88
C THR A 845 -14.50 -43.34 -30.45
N LEU A 846 -14.08 -42.37 -29.63
CA LEU A 846 -13.42 -41.15 -30.13
C LEU A 846 -11.98 -41.39 -30.57
N ILE A 847 -11.29 -42.38 -29.98
CA ILE A 847 -9.94 -42.75 -30.39
C ILE A 847 -10.02 -43.96 -31.34
N PRO A 848 -9.55 -43.82 -32.59
CA PRO A 848 -9.54 -44.95 -33.52
C PRO A 848 -8.61 -46.07 -33.04
N GLU A 849 -9.06 -47.32 -33.15
CA GLU A 849 -8.21 -48.50 -32.87
C GLU A 849 -6.97 -48.56 -33.77
N ASN A 850 -7.09 -48.06 -35.01
CA ASN A 850 -5.92 -47.88 -35.86
C ASN A 850 -5.05 -46.75 -35.30
N ARG A 851 -3.95 -47.13 -34.63
CA ARG A 851 -2.97 -46.23 -34.00
C ARG A 851 -2.43 -45.12 -34.89
N LEU A 852 -2.43 -45.30 -36.22
CA LEU A 852 -1.95 -44.30 -37.19
C LEU A 852 -3.03 -43.29 -37.60
N ARG A 853 -4.31 -43.54 -37.30
CA ARG A 853 -5.41 -42.67 -37.70
C ARG A 853 -5.54 -41.48 -36.75
N VAL A 854 -5.63 -40.28 -37.31
CA VAL A 854 -5.81 -39.04 -36.57
C VAL A 854 -7.24 -38.91 -36.02
N TYR A 855 -7.42 -38.17 -34.93
CA TYR A 855 -8.70 -37.81 -34.34
C TYR A 855 -8.64 -36.39 -33.77
N SER A 856 -9.80 -35.79 -33.48
CA SER A 856 -9.88 -34.47 -32.87
C SER A 856 -9.88 -34.56 -31.35
N VAL A 857 -8.88 -33.96 -30.71
CA VAL A 857 -8.81 -33.89 -29.24
C VAL A 857 -9.88 -32.97 -28.65
N ARG A 858 -10.39 -32.01 -29.43
CA ARG A 858 -11.50 -31.14 -29.04
C ARG A 858 -12.79 -31.94 -28.82
N ALA A 859 -13.06 -32.90 -29.69
CA ALA A 859 -14.19 -33.81 -29.51
C ALA A 859 -14.08 -34.67 -28.22
N VAL A 860 -12.85 -35.00 -27.81
CA VAL A 860 -12.60 -35.68 -26.52
C VAL A 860 -12.92 -34.75 -25.35
N MET A 861 -12.48 -33.49 -25.42
CA MET A 861 -12.79 -32.48 -24.40
C MET A 861 -14.30 -32.23 -24.31
N ASP A 862 -14.99 -32.07 -25.43
CA ASP A 862 -16.44 -31.86 -25.51
C ASP A 862 -17.24 -33.07 -24.99
N GLY A 863 -16.72 -34.28 -25.15
CA GLY A 863 -17.34 -35.49 -24.60
C GLY A 863 -17.10 -35.67 -23.08
N LEU A 864 -16.06 -35.05 -22.54
CA LEU A 864 -15.63 -35.22 -21.14
C LEU A 864 -16.15 -34.12 -20.22
N CYS A 865 -16.05 -32.86 -20.66
CA CYS A 865 -16.42 -31.68 -19.91
C CYS A 865 -17.94 -31.45 -19.92
N ASP A 866 -18.43 -30.56 -19.05
CA ASP A 866 -19.83 -30.15 -19.04
C ASP A 866 -20.20 -29.50 -20.38
N ILE A 867 -21.43 -29.73 -20.83
CA ILE A 867 -21.96 -29.14 -22.06
C ILE A 867 -21.84 -27.62 -21.98
N ASP A 868 -21.38 -27.00 -23.07
CA ASP A 868 -21.14 -25.55 -23.19
C ASP A 868 -20.16 -24.97 -22.16
N SER A 869 -19.29 -25.79 -21.56
CA SER A 869 -18.29 -25.32 -20.59
C SER A 869 -16.89 -25.12 -21.16
N VAL A 870 -16.55 -25.70 -22.31
CA VAL A 870 -15.20 -25.60 -22.88
C VAL A 870 -14.98 -24.22 -23.52
N LEU A 871 -13.98 -23.49 -23.03
CA LEU A 871 -13.49 -22.23 -23.56
C LEU A 871 -12.00 -22.37 -23.93
N GLU A 872 -11.73 -22.65 -25.20
CA GLU A 872 -10.36 -22.78 -25.73
C GLU A 872 -9.67 -21.42 -25.81
N LEU A 873 -8.41 -21.36 -25.35
CA LEU A 873 -7.56 -20.18 -25.39
C LEU A 873 -6.41 -20.35 -26.38
N ARG A 874 -6.09 -19.27 -27.11
CA ARG A 874 -4.99 -19.19 -28.09
C ARG A 874 -5.06 -20.30 -29.16
N SER A 875 -6.24 -20.59 -29.70
CA SER A 875 -6.42 -21.66 -30.70
C SER A 875 -5.59 -21.44 -31.99
N GLY A 876 -5.21 -20.20 -32.30
CA GLY A 876 -4.36 -19.84 -33.44
C GLY A 876 -2.86 -20.08 -33.24
N PHE A 877 -2.38 -20.20 -32.01
CA PHE A 877 -0.95 -20.30 -31.63
C PHE A 877 -0.64 -21.62 -30.92
N GLY A 878 0.60 -22.12 -31.06
CA GLY A 878 1.04 -23.36 -30.40
C GLY A 878 0.15 -24.55 -30.72
N LYS A 879 -0.18 -24.78 -32.01
CA LYS A 879 -1.23 -25.71 -32.48
C LYS A 879 -1.06 -27.16 -32.04
N GLY A 880 0.16 -27.57 -31.67
CA GLY A 880 0.44 -28.89 -31.09
C GLY A 880 -0.12 -29.08 -29.68
N MET A 881 -0.51 -27.98 -29.02
CA MET A 881 -1.05 -27.96 -27.67
C MET A 881 -2.39 -27.20 -27.63
N VAL A 882 -3.43 -27.86 -27.16
CA VAL A 882 -4.73 -27.24 -26.85
C VAL A 882 -4.77 -26.88 -25.38
N THR A 883 -5.20 -25.65 -25.07
CA THR A 883 -5.37 -25.16 -23.71
C THR A 883 -6.77 -24.59 -23.57
N ALA A 884 -7.54 -25.01 -22.57
CA ALA A 884 -8.91 -24.52 -22.37
C ALA A 884 -9.29 -24.47 -20.90
N LEU A 885 -10.12 -23.50 -20.54
CA LEU A 885 -10.88 -23.53 -19.29
C LEU A 885 -12.17 -24.31 -19.56
N ALA A 886 -12.54 -25.22 -18.65
CA ALA A 886 -13.74 -26.03 -18.77
C ALA A 886 -14.37 -26.28 -17.40
N ARG A 887 -15.51 -26.98 -17.36
CA ARG A 887 -16.10 -27.45 -16.10
C ARG A 887 -16.34 -28.95 -16.11
N ILE A 888 -16.23 -29.55 -14.93
CA ILE A 888 -16.65 -30.93 -14.67
C ILE A 888 -17.48 -30.90 -13.37
N GLU A 889 -18.77 -31.18 -13.52
CA GLU A 889 -19.76 -31.11 -12.44
C GLU A 889 -19.85 -29.70 -11.82
N GLY A 890 -19.84 -28.69 -12.68
CA GLY A 890 -19.88 -27.28 -12.29
C GLY A 890 -18.56 -26.71 -11.79
N ARG A 891 -17.54 -27.54 -11.52
CA ARG A 891 -16.23 -27.11 -11.01
C ARG A 891 -15.29 -26.71 -12.13
N ALA A 892 -14.62 -25.56 -12.00
CA ALA A 892 -13.67 -25.10 -13.00
C ALA A 892 -12.42 -26.01 -13.06
N VAL A 893 -11.98 -26.34 -14.27
CA VAL A 893 -10.76 -27.11 -14.55
C VAL A 893 -10.03 -26.52 -15.75
N GLY A 894 -8.70 -26.46 -15.68
CA GLY A 894 -7.84 -26.14 -16.82
C GLY A 894 -7.46 -27.42 -17.56
N VAL A 895 -7.66 -27.48 -18.86
CA VAL A 895 -7.35 -28.64 -19.70
C VAL A 895 -6.17 -28.32 -20.62
N ILE A 896 -5.15 -29.18 -20.61
CA ILE A 896 -4.01 -29.13 -21.53
C ILE A 896 -3.98 -30.44 -22.30
N ALA A 897 -4.00 -30.38 -23.63
CA ALA A 897 -4.10 -31.57 -24.46
C ALA A 897 -3.15 -31.52 -25.66
N ASN A 898 -2.48 -32.64 -25.96
CA ASN A 898 -1.75 -32.75 -27.21
C ASN A 898 -2.74 -32.79 -28.38
N ASN A 899 -2.39 -32.16 -29.50
CA ASN A 899 -3.21 -32.18 -30.71
C ASN A 899 -2.63 -33.15 -31.77
N PRO A 900 -3.20 -34.34 -31.95
CA PRO A 900 -2.68 -35.30 -32.92
C PRO A 900 -2.82 -34.85 -34.38
N GLU A 901 -3.68 -33.87 -34.68
CA GLU A 901 -3.83 -33.28 -36.01
C GLU A 901 -2.63 -32.41 -36.40
N TYR A 902 -1.76 -32.08 -35.45
CA TYR A 902 -0.58 -31.24 -35.65
C TYR A 902 0.68 -31.92 -35.12
N LEU A 903 1.67 -32.18 -35.99
CA LEU A 903 2.90 -32.90 -35.65
C LEU A 903 2.67 -34.22 -34.89
N ALA A 904 1.53 -34.86 -35.14
CA ALA A 904 1.08 -36.05 -34.43
C ALA A 904 1.00 -35.90 -32.90
N GLY A 905 0.90 -34.68 -32.36
CA GLY A 905 0.88 -34.37 -30.93
C GLY A 905 2.26 -34.15 -30.30
N ALA A 906 3.33 -34.00 -31.10
CA ALA A 906 4.66 -33.69 -30.59
C ALA A 906 4.68 -32.32 -29.89
N VAL A 907 5.47 -32.21 -28.82
CA VAL A 907 5.65 -30.93 -28.10
C VAL A 907 6.73 -30.11 -28.82
N ASP A 908 6.33 -29.03 -29.47
CA ASP A 908 7.21 -28.04 -30.11
C ASP A 908 7.40 -26.80 -29.22
N ALA A 909 8.19 -25.82 -29.67
CA ALA A 909 8.53 -24.64 -28.88
C ALA A 909 7.28 -23.81 -28.51
N ASP A 910 6.47 -23.46 -29.50
CA ASP A 910 5.23 -22.69 -29.30
C ASP A 910 4.23 -23.45 -28.42
N GLY A 911 4.08 -24.77 -28.62
CA GLY A 911 3.21 -25.61 -27.80
C GLY A 911 3.69 -25.69 -26.34
N ALA A 912 5.00 -25.76 -26.11
CA ALA A 912 5.59 -25.77 -24.77
C ALA A 912 5.39 -24.43 -24.06
N ASP A 913 5.55 -23.30 -24.75
CA ASP A 913 5.30 -21.97 -24.20
C ASP A 913 3.84 -21.76 -23.84
N LYS A 914 2.93 -22.11 -24.77
CA LYS A 914 1.48 -22.06 -24.55
C LYS A 914 1.05 -22.88 -23.35
N ALA A 915 1.54 -24.13 -23.23
CA ALA A 915 1.26 -24.98 -22.08
C ALA A 915 1.78 -24.37 -20.78
N SER A 916 3.04 -23.90 -20.78
CA SER A 916 3.70 -23.32 -19.60
C SER A 916 2.93 -22.12 -19.07
N ARG A 917 2.54 -21.19 -19.95
CA ARG A 917 1.73 -20.03 -19.54
C ARG A 917 0.38 -20.45 -18.95
N PHE A 918 -0.32 -21.38 -19.60
CA PHE A 918 -1.64 -21.82 -19.13
C PHE A 918 -1.57 -22.55 -17.77
N MET A 919 -0.52 -23.33 -17.54
CA MET A 919 -0.22 -23.90 -16.22
C MET A 919 -0.03 -22.82 -15.15
N GLN A 920 0.69 -21.74 -15.46
CA GLN A 920 0.88 -20.62 -14.54
C GLN A 920 -0.42 -19.90 -14.21
N LEU A 921 -1.26 -19.67 -15.22
CA LEU A 921 -2.59 -19.09 -15.05
C LEU A 921 -3.45 -19.92 -14.10
N CYS A 922 -3.58 -21.22 -14.38
CA CYS A 922 -4.41 -22.11 -13.57
C CYS A 922 -3.87 -22.21 -12.14
N ASP A 923 -2.56 -22.34 -11.97
CA ASP A 923 -1.96 -22.41 -10.64
C ASP A 923 -2.16 -21.12 -9.85
N ALA A 924 -1.96 -19.94 -10.45
CA ALA A 924 -2.13 -18.64 -9.80
C ALA A 924 -3.51 -18.46 -9.16
N PHE A 925 -4.56 -18.98 -9.80
CA PHE A 925 -5.95 -18.86 -9.39
C PHE A 925 -6.57 -20.16 -8.85
N ASP A 926 -5.73 -21.11 -8.42
CA ASP A 926 -6.14 -22.40 -7.84
C ASP A 926 -7.09 -23.25 -8.71
N ILE A 927 -7.00 -23.13 -10.03
CA ILE A 927 -7.76 -23.96 -10.96
C ILE A 927 -7.00 -25.30 -11.14
N PRO A 928 -7.61 -26.45 -10.80
CA PRO A 928 -7.02 -27.77 -11.04
C PRO A 928 -6.75 -28.03 -12.53
N LEU A 929 -5.71 -28.82 -12.82
CA LEU A 929 -5.29 -29.11 -14.19
C LEU A 929 -5.59 -30.56 -14.62
N LEU A 930 -6.01 -30.73 -15.87
CA LEU A 930 -6.19 -32.01 -16.52
C LEU A 930 -5.33 -32.07 -17.78
N PHE A 931 -4.42 -33.03 -17.82
CA PHE A 931 -3.56 -33.31 -18.97
C PHE A 931 -4.12 -34.48 -19.78
N LEU A 932 -4.47 -34.20 -21.03
CA LEU A 932 -4.85 -35.22 -22.01
C LEU A 932 -3.65 -35.53 -22.90
N CYS A 933 -2.96 -36.62 -22.59
CA CYS A 933 -1.68 -36.98 -23.19
C CYS A 933 -1.86 -37.86 -24.44
N ASP A 934 -1.37 -37.38 -25.58
CA ASP A 934 -1.22 -38.15 -26.82
C ASP A 934 -0.02 -37.59 -27.61
N THR A 935 1.17 -37.87 -27.12
CA THR A 935 2.41 -37.30 -27.66
C THR A 935 3.44 -38.38 -28.00
N PRO A 936 4.07 -38.28 -29.18
CA PRO A 936 5.22 -39.11 -29.53
C PRO A 936 6.53 -38.66 -28.85
N GLY A 937 6.49 -37.59 -28.06
CA GLY A 937 7.64 -36.99 -27.40
C GLY A 937 7.78 -35.50 -27.71
N ILE A 938 8.88 -34.91 -27.25
CA ILE A 938 9.31 -33.58 -27.68
C ILE A 938 9.71 -33.66 -29.16
N MET A 939 9.37 -32.65 -29.94
CA MET A 939 9.74 -32.60 -31.35
C MET A 939 11.27 -32.69 -31.51
N VAL A 940 11.76 -33.30 -32.59
CA VAL A 940 13.21 -33.47 -32.80
C VAL A 940 13.60 -33.11 -34.22
N GLY A 941 14.80 -32.57 -34.39
CA GLY A 941 15.39 -32.28 -35.70
C GLY A 941 16.12 -30.95 -35.75
N PRO A 942 17.13 -30.81 -36.62
CA PRO A 942 18.01 -29.63 -36.62
C PRO A 942 17.27 -28.31 -36.85
N GLU A 943 16.17 -28.31 -37.61
CA GLU A 943 15.36 -27.10 -37.83
C GLU A 943 14.55 -26.70 -36.60
N VAL A 944 13.97 -27.66 -35.88
CA VAL A 944 13.21 -27.33 -34.66
C VAL A 944 14.15 -26.87 -33.55
N GLU A 945 15.39 -27.39 -33.48
CA GLU A 945 16.38 -26.91 -32.50
C GLU A 945 16.74 -25.43 -32.68
N LYS A 946 16.63 -24.87 -33.90
CA LYS A 946 16.86 -23.43 -34.14
C LYS A 946 15.84 -22.53 -33.43
N THR A 947 14.69 -23.08 -33.05
CA THR A 947 13.66 -22.38 -32.26
C THR A 947 14.01 -22.30 -30.77
N ALA A 948 15.21 -22.76 -30.36
CA ALA A 948 15.60 -22.93 -28.97
C ALA A 948 14.73 -23.92 -28.19
N LEU A 949 14.24 -24.96 -28.87
CA LEU A 949 13.33 -25.98 -28.33
C LEU A 949 13.75 -26.51 -26.96
N VAL A 950 15.05 -26.73 -26.75
CA VAL A 950 15.61 -27.15 -25.45
C VAL A 950 15.12 -26.28 -24.29
N ARG A 951 15.13 -24.95 -24.43
CA ARG A 951 14.70 -24.02 -23.38
C ARG A 951 13.18 -23.99 -23.24
N HIS A 952 12.44 -24.02 -24.34
CA HIS A 952 10.98 -24.00 -24.33
C HIS A 952 10.40 -25.28 -23.70
N ALA A 953 10.90 -26.46 -24.08
CA ALA A 953 10.51 -27.72 -23.46
C ALA A 953 10.95 -27.79 -21.97
N ALA A 954 12.14 -27.29 -21.63
CA ALA A 954 12.58 -27.20 -20.23
C ALA A 954 11.70 -26.26 -19.38
N ARG A 955 11.22 -25.14 -19.95
CA ARG A 955 10.28 -24.22 -19.30
C ARG A 955 9.01 -24.96 -18.86
N MET A 956 8.51 -25.87 -19.69
CA MET A 956 7.34 -26.69 -19.37
C MET A 956 7.62 -27.64 -18.18
N PHE A 957 8.79 -28.29 -18.13
CA PHE A 957 9.17 -29.11 -16.96
C PHE A 957 9.24 -28.30 -15.66
N VAL A 958 9.96 -27.17 -15.66
CA VAL A 958 10.11 -26.33 -14.46
C VAL A 958 8.77 -25.75 -14.01
N THR A 959 7.93 -25.35 -14.97
CA THR A 959 6.59 -24.84 -14.67
C THR A 959 5.70 -25.92 -14.07
N ALA A 960 5.68 -27.11 -14.66
CA ALA A 960 4.85 -28.19 -14.17
C ALA A 960 5.31 -28.71 -12.80
N ALA A 961 6.63 -28.81 -12.56
CA ALA A 961 7.20 -29.21 -11.28
C ALA A 961 6.98 -28.17 -10.15
N SER A 962 6.62 -26.93 -10.48
CA SER A 962 6.30 -25.88 -9.51
C SER A 962 4.80 -25.71 -9.27
N LEU A 963 3.95 -26.54 -9.92
CA LEU A 963 2.51 -26.54 -9.67
C LEU A 963 2.22 -26.97 -8.24
N THR A 964 1.26 -26.29 -7.63
CA THR A 964 0.73 -26.67 -6.31
C THR A 964 -0.78 -26.91 -6.32
N VAL A 965 -1.45 -26.59 -7.43
CA VAL A 965 -2.79 -27.09 -7.73
C VAL A 965 -2.77 -28.60 -7.97
N PRO A 966 -3.84 -29.32 -7.61
CA PRO A 966 -3.99 -30.71 -8.01
C PRO A 966 -4.04 -30.80 -9.54
N PHE A 967 -3.33 -31.79 -10.09
CA PHE A 967 -3.39 -32.09 -11.51
C PHE A 967 -3.46 -33.59 -11.77
N PHE A 968 -4.02 -33.91 -12.94
CA PHE A 968 -4.37 -35.27 -13.34
C PHE A 968 -3.90 -35.52 -14.76
N THR A 969 -3.54 -36.76 -15.09
CA THR A 969 -3.14 -37.12 -16.46
C THR A 969 -3.96 -38.29 -16.97
N VAL A 970 -4.46 -38.18 -18.20
CA VAL A 970 -5.13 -39.26 -18.93
C VAL A 970 -4.42 -39.45 -20.27
N VAL A 971 -3.75 -40.59 -20.43
CA VAL A 971 -3.13 -40.98 -21.70
C VAL A 971 -4.19 -41.53 -22.64
N LEU A 972 -4.48 -40.80 -23.71
CA LEU A 972 -5.48 -41.16 -24.71
C LEU A 972 -4.94 -42.21 -25.68
N ARG A 973 -3.69 -42.06 -26.12
CA ARG A 973 -3.01 -42.99 -27.03
C ARG A 973 -1.50 -43.00 -26.82
N LYS A 974 -0.72 -42.05 -27.36
CA LYS A 974 0.75 -42.12 -27.27
C LYS A 974 1.28 -41.49 -25.99
N ALA A 975 2.16 -42.19 -25.29
CA ALA A 975 2.92 -41.65 -24.18
C ALA A 975 4.40 -42.08 -24.31
N TYR A 976 5.17 -41.33 -25.10
CA TYR A 976 6.58 -41.62 -25.33
C TYR A 976 7.55 -40.60 -24.74
N GLY A 977 8.62 -41.15 -24.15
CA GLY A 977 9.82 -40.43 -23.75
C GLY A 977 9.57 -39.19 -22.88
N LEU A 978 10.47 -38.21 -23.02
CA LEU A 978 10.41 -36.99 -22.22
C LEU A 978 9.15 -36.16 -22.48
N GLY A 979 8.57 -36.17 -23.69
CA GLY A 979 7.36 -35.38 -23.97
C GLY A 979 6.14 -35.86 -23.17
N ALA A 980 5.98 -37.17 -23.03
CA ALA A 980 4.92 -37.73 -22.19
C ALA A 980 5.17 -37.46 -20.70
N MET A 981 6.43 -37.51 -20.27
CA MET A 981 6.80 -37.09 -18.91
C MET A 981 6.50 -35.61 -18.69
N THR A 982 6.76 -34.73 -19.66
CA THR A 982 6.42 -33.30 -19.57
C THR A 982 4.92 -33.09 -19.39
N MET A 983 4.10 -33.82 -20.15
CA MET A 983 2.62 -33.79 -20.01
C MET A 983 2.14 -34.32 -18.66
N ALA A 984 2.93 -35.12 -17.95
CA ALA A 984 2.63 -35.60 -16.61
C ALA A 984 3.35 -34.80 -15.51
N GLY A 985 3.91 -33.63 -15.80
CA GLY A 985 4.60 -32.82 -14.79
C GLY A 985 6.01 -33.27 -14.41
N GLY A 986 6.68 -33.97 -15.33
CA GLY A 986 8.05 -34.47 -15.19
C GLY A 986 8.14 -35.96 -14.86
N SER A 987 7.05 -36.58 -14.40
CA SER A 987 6.98 -38.01 -14.08
C SER A 987 5.53 -38.49 -14.13
N MET A 988 5.29 -39.72 -14.57
CA MET A 988 3.94 -40.34 -14.51
C MET A 988 3.42 -40.52 -13.08
N LYS A 989 4.26 -40.28 -12.05
CA LYS A 989 3.89 -40.32 -10.64
C LYS A 989 3.75 -38.95 -9.98
N ALA A 990 3.93 -37.85 -10.73
CA ALA A 990 3.73 -36.51 -10.21
C ALA A 990 2.24 -36.09 -10.12
N PRO A 991 1.34 -36.47 -11.06
CA PRO A 991 -0.09 -36.20 -10.94
C PRO A 991 -0.71 -36.94 -9.75
N LEU A 992 -1.87 -36.47 -9.28
CA LEU A 992 -2.66 -37.22 -8.27
C LEU A 992 -3.07 -38.60 -8.78
N PHE A 993 -3.32 -38.71 -10.08
CA PHE A 993 -3.36 -39.97 -10.78
C PHE A 993 -2.90 -39.80 -12.22
N THR A 994 -2.31 -40.86 -12.76
CA THR A 994 -2.08 -41.03 -14.19
C THR A 994 -2.84 -42.25 -14.68
N LEU A 995 -3.83 -42.03 -15.52
CA LEU A 995 -4.66 -43.07 -16.12
C LEU A 995 -4.30 -43.24 -17.59
N SER A 996 -4.66 -44.39 -18.15
CA SER A 996 -4.60 -44.62 -19.59
C SER A 996 -5.93 -45.16 -20.11
N TRP A 997 -6.33 -44.75 -21.30
CA TRP A 997 -7.38 -45.44 -22.06
C TRP A 997 -6.82 -46.73 -22.66
N PRO A 998 -7.66 -47.71 -23.07
CA PRO A 998 -7.18 -48.98 -23.60
C PRO A 998 -6.34 -48.84 -24.87
N THR A 999 -6.53 -47.74 -25.60
CA THR A 999 -5.76 -47.33 -26.79
C THR A 999 -4.36 -46.80 -26.47
N GLY A 1000 -4.00 -46.68 -25.18
CA GLY A 1000 -2.70 -46.21 -24.74
C GLY A 1000 -1.53 -47.09 -25.20
N GLU A 1001 -0.42 -46.46 -25.54
CA GLU A 1001 0.85 -47.08 -25.92
C GLU A 1001 2.03 -46.30 -25.32
N PHE A 1002 2.94 -47.03 -24.66
CA PHE A 1002 4.01 -46.50 -23.83
C PHE A 1002 5.38 -46.99 -24.28
N GLY A 1003 6.41 -46.17 -24.04
CA GLY A 1003 7.79 -46.48 -24.39
C GLY A 1003 8.75 -45.30 -24.20
N ALA A 1004 10.05 -45.60 -24.07
CA ALA A 1004 11.08 -44.56 -23.93
C ALA A 1004 11.23 -43.66 -25.17
N MET A 1005 10.86 -44.18 -26.34
CA MET A 1005 10.79 -43.47 -27.63
C MET A 1005 9.75 -44.16 -28.51
N GLY A 1006 9.42 -43.57 -29.67
CA GLY A 1006 8.53 -44.20 -30.65
C GLY A 1006 9.01 -45.61 -31.04
N LEU A 1007 8.08 -46.57 -31.06
CA LEU A 1007 8.36 -48.00 -31.17
C LEU A 1007 9.14 -48.37 -32.43
N GLU A 1008 8.78 -47.76 -33.57
CA GLU A 1008 9.48 -47.96 -34.85
C GLU A 1008 10.93 -47.44 -34.79
N GLY A 1009 11.16 -46.34 -34.07
CA GLY A 1009 12.48 -45.77 -33.83
C GLY A 1009 13.33 -46.67 -32.94
N ALA A 1010 12.74 -47.21 -31.88
CA ALA A 1010 13.40 -48.15 -30.97
C ALA A 1010 13.89 -49.40 -31.72
N VAL A 1011 13.06 -49.98 -32.60
CA VAL A 1011 13.47 -51.14 -33.41
C VAL A 1011 14.61 -50.79 -34.37
N LYS A 1012 14.49 -49.67 -35.10
CA LYS A 1012 15.52 -49.21 -36.07
C LYS A 1012 16.87 -48.92 -35.41
N LEU A 1013 16.87 -48.47 -34.16
CA LEU A 1013 18.10 -48.14 -33.43
C LEU A 1013 18.67 -49.38 -32.74
N GLY A 1014 17.87 -50.10 -31.96
CA GLY A 1014 18.29 -51.24 -31.14
C GLY A 1014 18.72 -52.47 -31.96
N PHE A 1015 18.07 -52.71 -33.11
CA PHE A 1015 18.29 -53.91 -33.92
C PHE A 1015 18.94 -53.60 -35.28
N ARG A 1016 19.59 -52.44 -35.44
CA ARG A 1016 20.19 -52.01 -36.71
C ARG A 1016 21.14 -53.04 -37.32
N LYS A 1017 22.01 -53.63 -36.50
CA LYS A 1017 23.00 -54.62 -36.96
C LYS A 1017 22.32 -55.90 -37.48
N GLU A 1018 21.28 -56.35 -36.79
CA GLU A 1018 20.51 -57.55 -37.14
C GLU A 1018 19.70 -57.34 -38.42
N LEU A 1019 19.01 -56.20 -38.53
CA LEU A 1019 18.26 -55.85 -39.73
C LEU A 1019 19.18 -55.66 -40.95
N ASN A 1020 20.35 -55.03 -40.78
CA ASN A 1020 21.32 -54.86 -41.87
C ASN A 1020 21.98 -56.18 -42.30
N ALA A 1021 22.04 -57.18 -41.42
CA ALA A 1021 22.57 -58.50 -41.75
C ALA A 1021 21.66 -59.31 -42.70
N ILE A 1022 20.37 -58.95 -42.79
CA ILE A 1022 19.41 -59.56 -43.71
C ILE A 1022 19.60 -58.92 -45.10
N ALA A 1023 20.12 -59.67 -46.08
CA ALA A 1023 20.43 -59.14 -47.41
C ALA A 1023 19.19 -58.86 -48.27
N ASP A 1024 18.14 -59.67 -48.15
CA ASP A 1024 16.88 -59.53 -48.90
C ASP A 1024 16.04 -58.36 -48.32
N PRO A 1025 15.75 -57.31 -49.12
CA PRO A 1025 14.94 -56.18 -48.68
C PRO A 1025 13.53 -56.56 -48.21
N LEU A 1026 12.88 -57.56 -48.81
CA LEU A 1026 11.52 -57.98 -48.43
C LEU A 1026 11.54 -58.72 -47.09
N GLN A 1027 12.52 -59.60 -46.87
CA GLN A 1027 12.69 -60.28 -45.59
C GLN A 1027 13.09 -59.31 -44.47
N ARG A 1028 13.94 -58.32 -44.79
CA ARG A 1028 14.31 -57.28 -43.82
C ARG A 1028 13.10 -56.46 -43.40
N GLN A 1029 12.25 -56.07 -44.35
CA GLN A 1029 11.02 -55.33 -44.08
C GLN A 1029 10.03 -56.17 -43.26
N ALA A 1030 9.82 -57.44 -43.61
CA ALA A 1030 8.96 -58.35 -42.85
C ALA A 1030 9.46 -58.54 -41.41
N ARG A 1031 10.77 -58.74 -41.20
CA ARG A 1031 11.36 -58.87 -39.86
C ARG A 1031 11.26 -57.56 -39.06
N PHE A 1032 11.41 -56.42 -39.71
CA PHE A 1032 11.20 -55.12 -39.09
C PHE A 1032 9.76 -54.95 -38.62
N GLU A 1033 8.77 -55.29 -39.45
CA GLU A 1033 7.35 -55.23 -39.11
C GLU A 1033 6.98 -56.19 -37.97
N GLU A 1034 7.55 -57.40 -37.96
CA GLU A 1034 7.41 -58.37 -36.88
C GLU A 1034 7.93 -57.82 -35.54
N MET A 1035 9.17 -57.28 -35.52
CA MET A 1035 9.76 -56.67 -34.32
C MET A 1035 8.96 -55.45 -33.83
N VAL A 1036 8.42 -54.64 -34.75
CA VAL A 1036 7.54 -53.52 -34.38
C VAL A 1036 6.24 -54.04 -33.77
N ALA A 1037 5.62 -55.09 -34.34
CA ALA A 1037 4.41 -55.70 -33.77
C ALA A 1037 4.64 -56.25 -32.35
N GLU A 1038 5.78 -56.88 -32.10
CA GLU A 1038 6.17 -57.31 -30.74
C GLU A 1038 6.33 -56.14 -29.78
N MET A 1039 6.98 -55.05 -30.20
CA MET A 1039 7.11 -53.84 -29.39
C MET A 1039 5.77 -53.16 -29.14
N VAL A 1040 4.87 -53.14 -30.12
CA VAL A 1040 3.50 -52.64 -29.96
C VAL A 1040 2.75 -53.46 -28.92
N GLU A 1041 2.81 -54.79 -29.00
CA GLU A 1041 2.16 -55.65 -28.03
C GLU A 1041 2.68 -55.36 -26.61
N ARG A 1042 3.99 -55.32 -26.41
CA ARG A 1042 4.59 -54.96 -25.10
C ARG A 1042 4.27 -53.53 -24.67
N GLY A 1043 4.16 -52.62 -25.63
CA GLY A 1043 3.88 -51.20 -25.46
C GLY A 1043 2.44 -50.86 -25.09
N LYS A 1044 1.47 -51.77 -25.28
CA LYS A 1044 0.06 -51.53 -24.91
C LYS A 1044 -0.10 -51.12 -23.46
N ALA A 1045 -1.08 -50.25 -23.19
CA ALA A 1045 -1.40 -49.77 -21.85
C ALA A 1045 -1.62 -50.91 -20.85
N VAL A 1046 -2.46 -51.89 -21.20
CA VAL A 1046 -2.76 -53.05 -20.33
C VAL A 1046 -1.54 -53.87 -19.95
N ASN A 1047 -0.56 -53.95 -20.84
CA ASN A 1047 0.67 -54.69 -20.60
C ASN A 1047 1.66 -53.83 -19.78
N ASN A 1048 1.79 -52.54 -20.08
CA ASN A 1048 2.65 -51.64 -19.28
C ASN A 1048 2.13 -51.39 -17.86
N ALA A 1049 0.80 -51.38 -17.66
CA ALA A 1049 0.20 -51.22 -16.34
C ALA A 1049 0.64 -52.30 -15.34
N THR A 1050 1.06 -53.49 -15.82
CA THR A 1050 1.60 -54.56 -14.97
C THR A 1050 2.91 -54.17 -14.26
N PHE A 1051 3.62 -53.17 -14.76
CA PHE A 1051 4.81 -52.60 -14.14
C PHE A 1051 4.50 -51.43 -13.19
N PHE A 1052 3.22 -51.03 -13.08
CA PHE A 1052 2.75 -49.93 -12.25
C PHE A 1052 3.42 -48.58 -12.56
N GLU A 1053 3.81 -48.35 -13.82
CA GLU A 1053 4.39 -47.06 -14.27
C GLU A 1053 3.38 -45.90 -14.20
N PHE A 1054 2.09 -46.23 -14.31
CA PHE A 1054 0.92 -45.37 -14.11
C PHE A 1054 -0.15 -46.16 -13.35
N ASP A 1055 -1.26 -45.54 -13.00
CA ASP A 1055 -2.11 -46.03 -11.89
C ASP A 1055 -3.21 -47.00 -12.32
N ASP A 1056 -3.81 -46.81 -13.51
CA ASP A 1056 -4.79 -47.77 -14.05
C ASP A 1056 -5.00 -47.62 -15.58
N VAL A 1057 -5.56 -48.66 -16.19
CA VAL A 1057 -6.13 -48.63 -17.55
C VAL A 1057 -7.65 -48.72 -17.46
N ILE A 1058 -8.33 -47.63 -17.78
CA ILE A 1058 -9.76 -47.46 -17.49
C ILE A 1058 -10.64 -47.54 -18.74
N ASP A 1059 -11.92 -47.84 -18.56
CA ASP A 1059 -12.93 -47.56 -19.59
C ASP A 1059 -13.00 -46.03 -19.81
N PRO A 1060 -12.89 -45.51 -21.06
CA PRO A 1060 -12.99 -44.08 -21.33
C PRO A 1060 -14.23 -43.41 -20.73
N ALA A 1061 -15.35 -44.13 -20.59
CA ALA A 1061 -16.57 -43.61 -19.97
C ALA A 1061 -16.46 -43.36 -18.46
N GLN A 1062 -15.45 -43.93 -17.79
CA GLN A 1062 -15.18 -43.75 -16.36
C GLN A 1062 -14.24 -42.57 -16.07
N THR A 1063 -13.65 -41.95 -17.10
CA THR A 1063 -12.67 -40.86 -16.95
C THR A 1063 -13.19 -39.75 -16.05
N ARG A 1064 -14.44 -39.32 -16.27
CA ARG A 1064 -15.06 -38.24 -15.50
C ARG A 1064 -15.22 -38.59 -14.02
N HIS A 1065 -15.57 -39.83 -13.70
CA HIS A 1065 -15.68 -40.29 -12.31
C HIS A 1065 -14.35 -40.17 -11.56
N TRP A 1066 -13.25 -40.58 -12.19
CA TRP A 1066 -11.91 -40.44 -11.62
C TRP A 1066 -11.53 -39.00 -11.37
N ILE A 1067 -11.77 -38.10 -12.34
CA ILE A 1067 -11.49 -36.68 -12.19
C ILE A 1067 -12.27 -36.08 -11.02
N VAL A 1068 -13.57 -36.36 -10.93
CA VAL A 1068 -14.42 -35.88 -9.83
C VAL A 1068 -13.93 -36.42 -8.48
N ALA A 1069 -13.62 -37.71 -8.40
CA ALA A 1069 -13.08 -38.31 -7.17
C ALA A 1069 -11.74 -37.67 -6.77
N GLY A 1070 -10.86 -37.39 -7.74
CA GLY A 1070 -9.61 -36.69 -7.51
C GLY A 1070 -9.81 -35.26 -7.02
N LEU A 1071 -10.72 -34.51 -7.63
CA LEU A 1071 -11.09 -33.14 -7.22
C LEU A 1071 -11.68 -33.10 -5.80
N GLN A 1072 -12.48 -34.10 -5.43
CA GLN A 1072 -13.05 -34.22 -4.08
C GLN A 1072 -12.03 -34.65 -3.04
N SER A 1073 -11.03 -35.43 -3.44
CA SER A 1073 -9.98 -35.93 -2.54
C SER A 1073 -8.83 -34.93 -2.34
N ALA A 1074 -8.65 -33.99 -3.27
CA ALA A 1074 -7.65 -32.95 -3.17
C ALA A 1074 -7.97 -31.96 -2.02
N PRO A 1075 -6.96 -31.52 -1.26
CA PRO A 1075 -7.17 -30.52 -0.21
C PRO A 1075 -7.67 -29.21 -0.82
N ARG A 1076 -8.66 -28.58 -0.17
CA ARG A 1076 -9.15 -27.26 -0.60
C ARG A 1076 -8.02 -26.23 -0.54
N PRO A 1077 -7.91 -25.33 -1.53
CA PRO A 1077 -6.98 -24.21 -1.47
C PRO A 1077 -7.21 -23.39 -0.20
N ARG A 1078 -6.12 -22.98 0.47
CA ARG A 1078 -6.21 -22.03 1.59
C ARG A 1078 -6.55 -20.65 1.04
N ALA A 1079 -7.42 -19.92 1.74
CA ALA A 1079 -7.65 -18.51 1.43
C ALA A 1079 -6.33 -17.72 1.50
N ARG A 1080 -6.10 -16.82 0.54
CA ARG A 1080 -4.88 -16.00 0.46
C ARG A 1080 -5.26 -14.54 0.24
N HIS A 1081 -4.55 -13.65 0.93
CA HIS A 1081 -4.65 -12.20 0.74
C HIS A 1081 -3.53 -11.66 -0.16
N GLY A 1082 -2.95 -12.49 -1.01
CA GLY A 1082 -1.82 -12.11 -1.88
C GLY A 1082 -1.57 -13.10 -2.98
N LYS A 1083 -0.57 -12.80 -3.82
CA LYS A 1083 -0.28 -13.62 -5.00
C LYS A 1083 0.27 -14.98 -4.63
N LYS A 1084 -0.16 -16.00 -5.37
CA LYS A 1084 0.44 -17.34 -5.32
C LYS A 1084 1.70 -17.43 -6.18
N ARG A 1085 1.66 -16.83 -7.36
CA ARG A 1085 2.79 -16.69 -8.28
C ARG A 1085 3.14 -15.22 -8.42
N PRO A 1086 4.41 -14.83 -8.59
CA PRO A 1086 4.79 -13.42 -8.73
C PRO A 1086 4.10 -12.73 -9.92
N CYS A 1087 3.89 -13.47 -11.01
CA CYS A 1087 3.10 -13.12 -12.19
C CYS A 1087 2.67 -14.39 -12.95
N VAL A 1088 1.76 -14.24 -13.89
CA VAL A 1088 1.56 -15.17 -15.01
C VAL A 1088 2.41 -14.64 -16.16
N ASP A 1089 3.26 -15.47 -16.73
CA ASP A 1089 4.09 -15.07 -17.86
C ASP A 1089 3.23 -14.56 -19.04
N THR A 1090 3.61 -13.44 -19.64
CA THR A 1090 2.90 -12.86 -20.79
C THR A 1090 3.14 -13.64 -22.08
N TRP A 1091 4.21 -14.46 -22.13
CA TRP A 1091 4.59 -15.27 -23.28
C TRP A 1091 3.82 -16.58 -23.36
#